data_AF-A0A6I3M3K0-F1
#
_entry.id   AF-A0A6I3M3K0-F1
#
_cell.length_a   1.000
_cell.length_b   1.000
_cell.length_c   1.000
_cell.angle_alpha   90.00
_cell.angle_beta   90.00
_cell.angle_gamma   90.00
#
_symmetry.space_group_name_H-M   'P 1'
#
loop_
_entity.id
_entity.type
_entity.pdbx_description
1 polymer ?
#
loop_
_entity_poly.entity_id
_entity_poly.type
_entity_poly.pdbx_seq_one_letter_code
_entity_poly.pdbx_strand_id
1 'polypeptide(L)'
;MSAKSHFFIESGGFPAQLPGQGFGPQSETVFNLTSRFSLGAPQKAFTICKGVVLVQPQAGSDDKVNLILRPYKQPFPGLNIKYFIYRGLQKSDFFSNDADPLVIKNEGSYSDFIDKINIDFKAFHEGRVKKDGETVTPIPVPAFTAKFIGYDKNLTDTTIPISDFFFKESKFVEAGDTFDEKDDFELPLIDIGKSLGNFAQGECGIDVVLNYGDYQNNFDNSEFAFNLEYARKPFAEITVNGETDFITKLQREQSVQFIDIAAFYGSHVENGIVTVTTSGVKTEKKGTAIFSDLLNNFSTKNNWYIYIQSDRTRSYDFYGNYKISEGPENLKTGLIAGSEGIVPMTTVTYGTDGWPVLIDKQEQANTVTTNNLYLQFSTDNNNNTAFYGQIAKVANAQKDNFINADGLRVPPDNEGNYSSLTETVQLTTPAVQGKNIATLNILLYQGKVNQYTAGTTQDENGDLVILYGKANFFDNVFNLIDAKPLLNLSADESYSRMTSEKLNLINEFYDKKQQGISIAQTLTVNDVIETGIKETPTVARVTYLTETVDVMNNAVSATGSTTPDTKTTASASGAVTNSKTYELPEPFYYNLKLFTDSTQTITGLELKTLDGSTPNKIILGLTKAENDTIKALITDDLKNPRLFLIDLFEDENELISPEDVKYQKYKVAIVTENTEGENELSQPEETVFVYSLDRRYHFSRGYSEYMPEQQFEFQYLILNKDIE
;
A
#
# COMPACT_ATOMS: atom_id res chain seq x y z
N MET A 1 7.89 17.17 3.52
CA MET A 1 7.33 17.51 4.86
C MET A 1 8.02 16.65 5.91
N SER A 2 8.27 17.13 7.14
CA SER A 2 8.84 16.31 8.22
C SER A 2 7.76 15.47 8.92
N ALA A 3 8.10 14.27 9.40
CA ALA A 3 7.19 13.43 10.19
C ALA A 3 6.78 14.13 11.51
N LYS A 4 5.50 14.06 11.86
CA LYS A 4 4.94 14.69 13.08
C LYS A 4 3.86 13.81 13.69
N SER A 5 4.03 13.47 14.97
CA SER A 5 3.07 12.69 15.75
C SER A 5 3.00 13.16 17.21
N HIS A 6 2.04 12.63 17.97
CA HIS A 6 1.94 12.77 19.41
C HIS A 6 2.04 11.40 20.07
N PHE A 7 2.69 11.31 21.23
CA PHE A 7 2.79 10.05 21.97
C PHE A 7 1.41 9.65 22.53
N PHE A 8 1.05 8.38 22.39
CA PHE A 8 -0.35 7.91 22.56
C PHE A 8 -0.86 7.91 24.01
N ILE A 9 0.01 8.05 24.99
CA ILE A 9 -0.29 7.99 26.42
C ILE A 9 0.43 9.13 27.15
N GLU A 10 -0.10 9.56 28.30
CA GLU A 10 0.57 10.55 29.14
C GLU A 10 2.02 10.16 29.43
N SER A 11 2.95 11.10 29.22
CA SER A 11 4.38 10.85 29.39
C SER A 11 4.70 10.66 30.88
N GLY A 12 5.42 9.57 31.18
CA GLY A 12 5.60 9.03 32.53
C GLY A 12 4.55 7.96 32.92
N GLY A 13 3.43 7.88 32.19
CA GLY A 13 2.36 6.90 32.40
C GLY A 13 2.56 5.56 31.68
N PHE A 14 3.46 5.51 30.69
CA PHE A 14 3.78 4.26 29.98
C PHE A 14 4.73 3.38 30.83
N PRO A 15 4.28 2.20 31.29
CA PRO A 15 5.07 1.32 32.15
C PRO A 15 6.14 0.58 31.35
N ALA A 16 7.12 -0.01 32.02
CA ALA A 16 8.05 -0.94 31.38
C ALA A 16 7.29 -2.16 30.83
N GLN A 17 7.35 -2.35 29.52
CA GLN A 17 6.71 -3.43 28.80
C GLN A 17 7.43 -4.76 29.07
N LEU A 18 6.66 -5.81 29.33
CA LEU A 18 7.23 -7.16 29.48
C LEU A 18 7.62 -7.73 28.10
N PRO A 19 8.61 -8.66 28.01
CA PRO A 19 9.03 -9.22 26.73
C PRO A 19 7.90 -9.84 25.90
N GLY A 20 6.99 -10.61 26.52
CA GLY A 20 5.85 -11.22 25.82
C GLY A 20 4.77 -10.23 25.37
N GLN A 21 4.83 -8.98 25.83
CA GLN A 21 3.86 -7.94 25.47
C GLN A 21 4.25 -7.18 24.20
N GLY A 22 5.48 -7.35 23.70
CA GLY A 22 5.97 -6.67 22.49
C GLY A 22 5.32 -7.15 21.20
N PHE A 23 5.37 -6.30 20.17
CA PHE A 23 5.04 -6.63 18.79
C PHE A 23 6.07 -7.59 18.18
N GLY A 24 5.61 -8.53 17.36
CA GLY A 24 6.47 -9.44 16.63
C GLY A 24 6.22 -10.92 16.95
N PRO A 25 7.11 -11.81 16.47
CA PRO A 25 7.01 -13.25 16.70
C PRO A 25 7.01 -13.57 18.19
N GLN A 26 6.05 -14.39 18.62
CA GLN A 26 6.08 -15.08 19.92
C GLN A 26 6.57 -16.52 19.77
N SER A 27 6.28 -17.12 18.63
CA SER A 27 6.72 -18.45 18.20
C SER A 27 6.68 -18.53 16.67
N GLU A 28 7.02 -19.68 16.11
CA GLU A 28 6.89 -19.98 14.67
C GLU A 28 5.43 -19.99 14.15
N THR A 29 4.46 -19.99 15.07
CA THR A 29 3.03 -20.10 14.78
C THR A 29 2.19 -18.96 15.33
N VAL A 30 2.75 -18.08 16.17
CA VAL A 30 2.02 -16.94 16.74
C VAL A 30 2.83 -15.65 16.60
N PHE A 31 2.19 -14.61 16.06
CA PHE A 31 2.75 -13.27 15.94
C PHE A 31 1.85 -12.24 16.60
N ASN A 32 2.39 -11.47 17.55
CA ASN A 32 1.67 -10.39 18.20
C ASN A 32 1.56 -9.18 17.27
N LEU A 33 0.32 -8.75 17.00
CA LEU A 33 0.04 -7.50 16.28
C LEU A 33 -0.14 -6.32 17.23
N THR A 34 -0.67 -6.58 18.43
CA THR A 34 -0.83 -5.54 19.46
C THR A 34 0.43 -5.39 20.31
N SER A 35 0.97 -4.18 20.38
CA SER A 35 1.97 -3.81 21.39
C SER A 35 1.25 -3.55 22.72
N ARG A 36 1.36 -4.50 23.65
CA ARG A 36 0.62 -4.54 24.91
C ARG A 36 1.39 -3.84 26.04
N PHE A 37 0.67 -3.41 27.07
CA PHE A 37 1.26 -2.89 28.31
C PHE A 37 0.27 -2.99 29.47
N SER A 38 0.77 -3.04 30.71
CA SER A 38 -0.06 -3.21 31.92
C SER A 38 -0.03 -1.99 32.82
N LEU A 39 -1.18 -1.36 33.03
CA LEU A 39 -1.30 -0.18 33.88
C LEU A 39 -1.74 -0.52 35.30
N GLY A 40 -1.06 0.06 36.29
CA GLY A 40 -1.44 -0.03 37.71
C GLY A 40 -2.62 0.86 38.09
N ALA A 41 -2.88 1.91 37.31
CA ALA A 41 -4.02 2.81 37.44
C ALA A 41 -4.36 3.39 36.05
N PRO A 42 -5.59 3.89 35.82
CA PRO A 42 -5.96 4.49 34.54
C PRO A 42 -4.99 5.61 34.13
N GLN A 43 -4.70 5.73 32.83
CA GLN A 43 -3.78 6.73 32.28
C GLN A 43 -4.37 7.38 31.05
N LYS A 44 -4.19 8.70 30.91
CA LYS A 44 -4.77 9.47 29.82
C LYS A 44 -4.21 9.05 28.46
N ALA A 45 -5.10 8.78 27.51
CA ALA A 45 -4.79 8.47 26.12
C ALA A 45 -4.88 9.73 25.24
N PHE A 46 -4.00 9.83 24.25
CA PHE A 46 -3.91 10.97 23.33
C PHE A 46 -3.91 10.51 21.86
N THR A 47 -4.53 11.32 21.00
CA THR A 47 -4.53 11.11 19.55
C THR A 47 -3.13 11.25 18.94
N ILE A 48 -2.66 10.19 18.26
CA ILE A 48 -1.32 10.17 17.64
C ILE A 48 -1.22 11.17 16.48
N CYS A 49 -2.30 11.30 15.72
CA CYS A 49 -2.41 12.21 14.58
C CYS A 49 -3.85 12.76 14.48
N LYS A 50 -4.08 13.67 13.55
CA LYS A 50 -5.42 14.13 13.21
C LYS A 50 -6.15 13.03 12.45
N GLY A 51 -7.35 12.65 12.89
CA GLY A 51 -8.08 11.54 12.28
C GLY A 51 -9.54 11.43 12.68
N VAL A 52 -10.24 10.53 12.00
CA VAL A 52 -11.65 10.19 12.24
C VAL A 52 -11.71 9.00 13.20
N VAL A 53 -12.62 9.03 14.15
CA VAL A 53 -12.67 8.08 15.28
C VAL A 53 -13.90 7.19 15.20
N LEU A 54 -13.69 5.88 15.38
CA LEU A 54 -14.72 4.86 15.56
C LEU A 54 -14.50 4.16 16.91
N VAL A 55 -15.54 4.06 17.73
CA VAL A 55 -15.51 3.37 19.02
C VAL A 55 -16.23 2.03 18.91
N GLN A 56 -15.60 0.94 19.37
CA GLN A 56 -16.15 -0.41 19.36
C GLN A 56 -16.08 -1.04 20.76
N PRO A 57 -17.02 -1.93 21.15
CA PRO A 57 -16.90 -2.69 22.38
C PRO A 57 -15.63 -3.55 22.37
N GLN A 58 -15.03 -3.77 23.54
CA GLN A 58 -13.95 -4.76 23.67
C GLN A 58 -14.55 -6.13 24.05
N ALA A 59 -14.29 -7.15 23.25
CA ALA A 59 -14.68 -8.52 23.55
C ALA A 59 -14.08 -8.96 24.89
N GLY A 60 -14.91 -9.61 25.71
CA GLY A 60 -14.53 -10.08 27.05
C GLY A 60 -14.48 -9.01 28.13
N SER A 61 -14.93 -7.77 27.88
CA SER A 61 -15.02 -6.73 28.92
C SER A 61 -16.19 -5.78 28.70
N ASP A 62 -17.04 -5.65 29.71
CA ASP A 62 -18.15 -4.69 29.68
C ASP A 62 -17.72 -3.26 30.04
N ASP A 63 -16.51 -3.08 30.58
CA ASP A 63 -16.00 -1.78 31.06
C ASP A 63 -14.97 -1.15 30.12
N LYS A 64 -14.63 -1.84 29.03
CA LYS A 64 -13.62 -1.40 28.06
C LYS A 64 -14.17 -1.23 26.66
N VAL A 65 -13.60 -0.28 25.94
CA VAL A 65 -13.83 -0.06 24.51
C VAL A 65 -12.49 -0.01 23.77
N ASN A 66 -12.53 -0.35 22.49
CA ASN A 66 -11.45 -0.10 21.56
C ASN A 66 -11.78 1.12 20.72
N LEU A 67 -10.79 1.97 20.47
CA LEU A 67 -10.93 3.16 19.64
C LEU A 67 -10.06 3.01 18.41
N ILE A 68 -10.67 3.09 17.23
CA ILE A 68 -10.03 3.01 15.94
C ILE A 68 -9.93 4.43 15.39
N LEU A 69 -8.71 4.89 15.14
CA LEU A 69 -8.40 6.19 14.57
C LEU A 69 -7.92 6.00 13.13
N ARG A 70 -8.71 6.43 12.14
CA ARG A 70 -8.28 6.51 10.74
C ARG A 70 -7.62 7.88 10.51
N PRO A 71 -6.33 7.95 10.13
CA PRO A 71 -5.66 9.22 9.87
C PRO A 71 -6.37 10.03 8.78
N TYR A 72 -6.68 11.28 9.07
CA TYR A 72 -7.11 12.26 8.07
C TYR A 72 -5.89 12.95 7.45
N LYS A 73 -4.81 13.06 8.22
CA LYS A 73 -3.50 13.51 7.77
C LYS A 73 -2.45 12.48 8.17
N GLN A 74 -1.75 11.92 7.17
CA GLN A 74 -0.69 10.94 7.41
C GLN A 74 0.43 11.54 8.28
N PRO A 75 0.84 10.87 9.38
CA PRO A 75 1.85 11.39 10.31
C PRO A 75 3.29 11.23 9.81
N PHE A 76 3.52 10.34 8.85
CA PHE A 76 4.83 9.98 8.33
C PHE A 76 4.84 9.98 6.79
N PRO A 77 5.70 10.76 6.12
CA PRO A 77 5.84 10.70 4.66
C PRO A 77 6.43 9.35 4.21
N GLY A 78 5.86 8.73 3.17
CA GLY A 78 6.36 7.46 2.60
C GLY A 78 5.90 6.19 3.33
N LEU A 79 5.24 6.32 4.49
CA LEU A 79 4.61 5.21 5.21
C LEU A 79 3.17 5.57 5.56
N ASN A 80 2.23 5.07 4.77
CA ASN A 80 0.81 5.35 4.98
C ASN A 80 0.25 4.43 6.07
N ILE A 81 -0.44 5.03 7.05
CA ILE A 81 -1.11 4.33 8.14
C ILE A 81 -2.61 4.29 7.82
N LYS A 82 -3.20 3.11 7.87
CA LYS A 82 -4.64 2.88 7.70
C LYS A 82 -5.38 3.16 8.99
N TYR A 83 -4.93 2.56 10.10
CA TYR A 83 -5.54 2.71 11.42
C TYR A 83 -4.50 2.74 12.54
N PHE A 84 -4.75 3.56 13.56
CA PHE A 84 -4.23 3.33 14.90
C PHE A 84 -5.36 2.76 15.76
N ILE A 85 -5.15 1.64 16.43
CA ILE A 85 -6.17 1.05 17.31
C ILE A 85 -5.69 1.11 18.74
N TYR A 86 -6.44 1.84 19.56
CA TYR A 86 -6.26 1.94 21.01
C TYR A 86 -7.10 0.86 21.65
N ARG A 87 -6.45 -0.13 22.28
CA ARG A 87 -7.14 -1.25 22.92
C ARG A 87 -7.24 -1.05 24.43
N GLY A 88 -8.46 -1.17 24.96
CA GLY A 88 -8.72 -1.13 26.41
C GLY A 88 -8.89 0.27 27.03
N LEU A 89 -9.58 1.18 26.36
CA LEU A 89 -9.99 2.46 26.95
C LEU A 89 -11.18 2.28 27.89
N GLN A 90 -11.29 3.12 28.93
CA GLN A 90 -12.40 3.07 29.90
C GLN A 90 -13.71 3.48 29.22
N LYS A 91 -14.69 2.58 29.21
CA LYS A 91 -16.01 2.83 28.59
C LYS A 91 -16.74 4.02 29.23
N SER A 92 -16.61 4.17 30.55
CA SER A 92 -17.22 5.26 31.33
C SER A 92 -16.77 6.65 30.91
N ASP A 93 -15.65 6.77 30.20
CA ASP A 93 -15.15 8.04 29.67
C ASP A 93 -15.87 8.48 28.40
N PHE A 94 -16.74 7.65 27.82
CA PHE A 94 -17.39 7.90 26.54
C PHE A 94 -18.91 8.02 26.62
N PHE A 95 -19.57 7.12 27.34
CA PHE A 95 -21.03 7.07 27.39
C PHE A 95 -21.55 6.36 28.65
N SER A 96 -22.85 6.54 28.92
CA SER A 96 -23.53 5.94 30.07
C SER A 96 -23.70 4.42 29.95
N ASN A 97 -23.99 3.76 31.07
CA ASN A 97 -24.21 2.30 31.13
C ASN A 97 -25.68 1.88 30.90
N ASP A 98 -26.50 2.78 30.36
CA ASP A 98 -27.94 2.56 30.19
C ASP A 98 -28.23 1.61 29.01
N ALA A 99 -29.49 1.18 28.89
CA ALA A 99 -29.93 0.35 27.76
C ALA A 99 -29.70 1.04 26.41
N ASP A 100 -29.88 2.36 26.36
CA ASP A 100 -29.55 3.22 25.22
C ASP A 100 -28.43 4.19 25.66
N PRO A 101 -27.15 3.80 25.52
CA PRO A 101 -26.04 4.57 26.05
C PRO A 101 -26.00 5.98 25.46
N LEU A 102 -26.00 6.99 26.31
CA LEU A 102 -25.86 8.39 25.92
C LEU A 102 -24.39 8.79 26.01
N VAL A 103 -23.89 9.50 25.01
CA VAL A 103 -22.57 10.14 25.08
C VAL A 103 -22.57 11.06 26.29
N ILE A 104 -21.53 10.95 27.13
CA ILE A 104 -21.44 11.76 28.35
C ILE A 104 -21.37 13.25 28.00
N LYS A 105 -21.96 14.09 28.85
CA LYS A 105 -22.13 15.51 28.58
C LYS A 105 -20.82 16.28 28.74
N ASN A 106 -20.66 17.35 27.96
CA ASN A 106 -19.56 18.30 28.13
C ASN A 106 -19.79 19.17 29.39
N GLU A 107 -19.29 18.69 30.53
CA GLU A 107 -19.26 19.43 31.81
C GLU A 107 -17.84 19.95 32.15
N GLY A 108 -16.91 19.92 31.19
CA GLY A 108 -15.56 20.50 31.32
C GLY A 108 -14.55 19.69 32.12
N SER A 109 -14.90 18.45 32.51
CA SER A 109 -14.05 17.54 33.31
C SER A 109 -13.65 16.24 32.59
N TYR A 110 -14.02 16.06 31.32
CA TYR A 110 -13.77 14.82 30.57
C TYR A 110 -12.58 14.96 29.61
N SER A 111 -12.61 14.25 28.49
CA SER A 111 -11.57 14.30 27.46
C SER A 111 -11.88 15.37 26.41
N ASP A 112 -10.84 15.89 25.75
CA ASP A 112 -10.97 16.83 24.63
C ASP A 112 -11.88 16.27 23.52
N PHE A 113 -11.85 14.95 23.32
CA PHE A 113 -12.69 14.25 22.35
C PHE A 113 -14.17 14.41 22.70
N ILE A 114 -14.57 14.06 23.93
CA ILE A 114 -15.95 14.18 24.40
C ILE A 114 -16.44 15.62 24.34
N ASP A 115 -15.62 16.56 24.79
CA ASP A 115 -15.97 17.97 24.76
C ASP A 115 -16.24 18.44 23.32
N LYS A 116 -15.35 18.08 22.39
CA LYS A 116 -15.48 18.42 20.98
C LYS A 116 -16.72 17.82 20.33
N ILE A 117 -16.95 16.51 20.47
CA ILE A 117 -18.05 15.85 19.76
C ILE A 117 -19.42 16.33 20.27
N ASN A 118 -19.53 16.66 21.55
CA ASN A 118 -20.76 17.26 22.09
C ASN A 118 -21.00 18.67 21.53
N ILE A 119 -19.94 19.48 21.41
CA ILE A 119 -20.03 20.82 20.79
C ILE A 119 -20.45 20.70 19.33
N ASP A 120 -19.79 19.83 18.57
CA ASP A 120 -20.07 19.63 17.14
C ASP A 120 -21.50 19.09 16.92
N PHE A 121 -21.91 18.08 17.70
CA PHE A 121 -23.25 17.49 17.59
C PHE A 121 -24.35 18.51 17.90
N LYS A 122 -24.15 19.31 18.96
CA LYS A 122 -25.07 20.39 19.31
C LYS A 122 -25.13 21.44 18.19
N ALA A 123 -23.98 21.89 17.70
CA ALA A 123 -23.90 22.89 16.64
C ALA A 123 -24.57 22.45 15.34
N PHE A 124 -24.53 21.16 15.00
CA PHE A 124 -25.17 20.61 13.80
C PHE A 124 -26.71 20.56 13.92
N HIS A 125 -27.25 20.29 15.11
CA HIS A 125 -28.68 20.08 15.31
C HIS A 125 -29.44 21.31 15.85
N GLU A 126 -28.77 22.20 16.60
CA GLU A 126 -29.40 23.37 17.22
C GLU A 126 -29.89 24.36 16.16
N GLY A 127 -31.11 24.87 16.33
CA GLY A 127 -31.71 25.85 15.42
C GLY A 127 -32.26 25.29 14.11
N ARG A 128 -32.23 23.96 13.89
CA ARG A 128 -32.89 23.33 12.74
C ARG A 128 -34.41 23.54 12.80
N VAL A 129 -35.01 23.83 11.65
CA VAL A 129 -36.47 24.05 11.52
C VAL A 129 -37.00 23.33 10.29
N LYS A 130 -38.22 22.77 10.37
CA LYS A 130 -39.00 22.29 9.23
C LYS A 130 -39.89 23.43 8.75
N LYS A 131 -39.84 23.74 7.45
CA LYS A 131 -40.75 24.71 6.82
C LYS A 131 -41.82 23.97 6.02
N ASP A 132 -43.08 24.31 6.27
CA ASP A 132 -44.23 23.83 5.50
C ASP A 132 -45.14 25.03 5.19
N GLY A 133 -44.98 25.59 3.98
CA GLY A 133 -45.49 26.91 3.63
C GLY A 133 -44.87 28.03 4.49
N GLU A 134 -45.71 28.83 5.14
CA GLU A 134 -45.30 29.89 6.08
C GLU A 134 -45.01 29.36 7.50
N THR A 135 -45.34 28.09 7.78
CA THR A 135 -45.15 27.51 9.11
C THR A 135 -43.71 27.09 9.31
N VAL A 136 -43.08 27.58 10.37
CA VAL A 136 -41.72 27.22 10.79
C VAL A 136 -41.80 26.44 12.10
N THR A 137 -41.52 25.15 12.06
CA THR A 137 -41.54 24.28 13.24
C THR A 137 -40.10 23.92 13.65
N PRO A 138 -39.66 24.25 14.88
CA PRO A 138 -38.37 23.81 15.39
C PRO A 138 -38.25 22.29 15.40
N ILE A 139 -37.12 21.78 14.91
CA ILE A 139 -36.76 20.37 15.00
C ILE A 139 -35.99 20.20 16.32
N PRO A 140 -36.47 19.37 17.27
CA PRO A 140 -35.77 19.14 18.51
C PRO A 140 -34.40 18.48 18.26
N VAL A 141 -33.41 18.83 19.06
CA VAL A 141 -32.10 18.19 19.03
C VAL A 141 -32.28 16.72 19.46
N PRO A 142 -31.88 15.74 18.63
CA PRO A 142 -31.98 14.33 18.99
C PRO A 142 -31.04 13.99 20.15
N ALA A 143 -31.32 12.87 20.83
CA ALA A 143 -30.42 12.37 21.87
C ALA A 143 -29.09 11.92 21.25
N PHE A 144 -27.96 12.38 21.83
CA PHE A 144 -26.64 11.99 21.37
C PHE A 144 -26.26 10.63 21.93
N THR A 145 -26.65 9.57 21.25
CA THR A 145 -26.39 8.17 21.66
C THR A 145 -24.99 7.71 21.23
N ALA A 146 -24.50 6.63 21.84
CA ALA A 146 -23.18 6.06 21.52
C ALA A 146 -23.08 5.49 20.09
N LYS A 147 -24.22 5.21 19.43
CA LYS A 147 -24.27 4.81 18.01
C LYS A 147 -23.61 5.86 17.11
N PHE A 148 -23.76 7.16 17.41
CA PHE A 148 -23.17 8.25 16.64
C PHE A 148 -21.63 8.29 16.66
N ILE A 149 -21.00 7.55 17.58
CA ILE A 149 -19.54 7.36 17.61
C ILE A 149 -19.14 5.91 17.24
N GLY A 150 -20.08 5.14 16.70
CA GLY A 150 -19.90 3.78 16.21
C GLY A 150 -20.15 2.66 17.20
N TYR A 151 -20.50 2.98 18.46
CA TYR A 151 -20.80 1.96 19.46
C TYR A 151 -22.27 1.55 19.34
N ASP A 152 -22.52 0.42 18.68
CA ASP A 152 -23.83 -0.23 18.63
C ASP A 152 -23.75 -1.60 19.29
N LYS A 153 -24.38 -1.75 20.47
CA LYS A 153 -24.41 -3.01 21.21
C LYS A 153 -25.26 -4.09 20.51
N ASN A 154 -26.19 -3.67 19.66
CA ASN A 154 -27.10 -4.57 18.95
C ASN A 154 -26.45 -5.13 17.68
N LEU A 155 -25.32 -4.57 17.26
CA LEU A 155 -24.57 -5.04 16.10
C LEU A 155 -23.76 -6.30 16.46
N THR A 156 -24.37 -7.46 16.22
CA THR A 156 -23.78 -8.78 16.51
C THR A 156 -22.94 -9.35 15.37
N ASP A 157 -23.16 -8.90 14.13
CA ASP A 157 -22.36 -9.34 12.99
C ASP A 157 -20.96 -8.74 13.07
N THR A 158 -19.96 -9.60 13.31
CA THR A 158 -18.55 -9.21 13.43
C THR A 158 -17.78 -9.30 12.11
N THR A 159 -18.42 -9.78 11.04
CA THR A 159 -17.79 -9.93 9.72
C THR A 159 -17.71 -8.61 8.96
N ILE A 160 -18.49 -7.61 9.39
CA ILE A 160 -18.55 -6.27 8.79
C ILE A 160 -17.14 -5.63 8.77
N PRO A 161 -16.65 -5.20 7.59
CA PRO A 161 -15.40 -4.46 7.48
C PRO A 161 -15.43 -3.14 8.28
N ILE A 162 -14.29 -2.80 8.89
CA ILE A 162 -14.11 -1.50 9.58
C ILE A 162 -14.30 -0.34 8.59
N SER A 163 -13.89 -0.53 7.33
CA SER A 163 -14.04 0.46 6.26
C SER A 163 -15.48 0.89 6.05
N ASP A 164 -16.45 0.00 6.21
CA ASP A 164 -17.85 0.30 5.97
C ASP A 164 -18.35 1.42 6.89
N PHE A 165 -17.75 1.58 8.08
CA PHE A 165 -18.07 2.69 8.97
C PHE A 165 -17.47 4.02 8.53
N PHE A 166 -16.31 4.01 7.89
CA PHE A 166 -15.57 5.21 7.48
C PHE A 166 -15.95 5.70 6.07
N PHE A 167 -16.53 4.83 5.23
CA PHE A 167 -16.90 5.12 3.84
C PHE A 167 -18.38 4.91 3.54
N LYS A 168 -19.22 4.71 4.56
CA LYS A 168 -20.67 4.62 4.40
C LYS A 168 -21.26 5.86 3.75
N GLU A 169 -22.33 5.64 3.03
CA GLU A 169 -23.25 6.67 2.57
C GLU A 169 -24.53 6.58 3.40
N SER A 170 -25.05 7.74 3.82
CA SER A 170 -26.40 7.79 4.39
C SER A 170 -27.42 7.40 3.31
N LYS A 171 -28.37 6.53 3.67
CA LYS A 171 -29.42 6.04 2.76
C LYS A 171 -30.78 6.12 3.41
N PHE A 172 -31.75 6.73 2.73
CA PHE A 172 -33.16 6.65 3.12
C PHE A 172 -33.74 5.29 2.72
N VAL A 173 -34.29 4.57 3.69
CA VAL A 173 -34.90 3.25 3.52
C VAL A 173 -36.39 3.36 3.86
N GLU A 174 -37.26 2.76 3.05
CA GLU A 174 -38.69 2.71 3.34
C GLU A 174 -38.96 1.92 4.61
N ALA A 175 -39.66 2.55 5.56
CA ALA A 175 -40.10 1.99 6.83
C ALA A 175 -41.60 2.29 6.99
N GLY A 176 -42.45 1.43 6.44
CA GLY A 176 -43.90 1.65 6.39
C GLY A 176 -44.27 2.86 5.54
N ASP A 177 -45.03 3.81 6.10
CA ASP A 177 -45.41 5.07 5.43
C ASP A 177 -44.34 6.18 5.59
N THR A 178 -43.16 5.86 6.13
CA THR A 178 -42.05 6.79 6.39
C THR A 178 -40.75 6.32 5.73
N PHE A 179 -39.78 7.22 5.62
CA PHE A 179 -38.41 6.88 5.27
C PHE A 179 -37.54 7.01 6.52
N ASP A 180 -36.86 5.93 6.89
CA ASP A 180 -35.84 5.94 7.93
C ASP A 180 -34.47 6.17 7.29
N GLU A 181 -33.68 7.07 7.88
CA GLU A 181 -32.30 7.29 7.45
C GLU A 181 -31.42 6.20 8.07
N LYS A 182 -30.93 5.28 7.24
CA LYS A 182 -29.88 4.33 7.60
C LYS A 182 -28.54 5.05 7.50
N ASP A 183 -27.66 4.78 8.48
CA ASP A 183 -26.32 5.36 8.53
C ASP A 183 -26.30 6.90 8.68
N ASP A 184 -27.27 7.41 9.44
CA ASP A 184 -27.61 8.80 9.76
C ASP A 184 -26.53 9.66 10.46
N PHE A 185 -25.26 9.26 10.44
CA PHE A 185 -24.21 9.97 11.15
C PHE A 185 -22.85 9.90 10.47
N GLU A 186 -22.11 11.00 10.56
CA GLU A 186 -20.69 11.03 10.27
C GLU A 186 -19.87 10.76 11.54
N LEU A 187 -18.80 9.99 11.40
CA LEU A 187 -17.90 9.72 12.52
C LEU A 187 -17.11 10.99 12.90
N PRO A 188 -16.81 11.20 14.19
CA PRO A 188 -16.18 12.42 14.66
C PRO A 188 -14.70 12.54 14.26
N LEU A 189 -14.31 13.74 13.84
CA LEU A 189 -12.92 14.12 13.57
C LEU A 189 -12.26 14.68 14.84
N ILE A 190 -11.01 14.33 15.11
CA ILE A 190 -10.23 14.84 16.25
C ILE A 190 -8.84 15.29 15.81
N ASP A 191 -8.35 16.38 16.40
CA ASP A 191 -7.00 16.89 16.14
C ASP A 191 -5.92 16.11 16.90
N ILE A 192 -4.67 16.22 16.44
CA ILE A 192 -3.49 15.61 17.05
C ILE A 192 -3.24 16.08 18.49
N GLY A 193 -2.84 15.15 19.36
CA GLY A 193 -2.49 15.42 20.76
C GLY A 193 -3.65 15.92 21.61
N LYS A 194 -4.88 15.56 21.25
CA LYS A 194 -6.09 15.75 22.04
C LYS A 194 -6.34 14.50 22.87
N SER A 195 -6.83 14.68 24.10
CA SER A 195 -7.16 13.56 24.97
C SER A 195 -8.40 12.82 24.46
N LEU A 196 -8.32 11.49 24.45
CA LEU A 196 -9.39 10.59 23.99
C LEU A 196 -10.27 10.12 25.16
N GLY A 197 -9.64 9.94 26.32
CA GLY A 197 -10.17 9.28 27.51
C GLY A 197 -8.98 8.70 28.28
N ASN A 198 -9.18 7.66 29.06
CA ASN A 198 -8.12 6.94 29.74
C ASN A 198 -8.02 5.50 29.25
N PHE A 199 -6.80 5.00 29.09
CA PHE A 199 -6.55 3.57 29.17
C PHE A 199 -6.96 3.06 30.54
N ALA A 200 -7.68 1.95 30.56
CA ALA A 200 -8.15 1.34 31.80
C ALA A 200 -7.00 0.72 32.60
N GLN A 201 -7.22 0.48 33.89
CA GLN A 201 -6.32 -0.34 34.67
C GLN A 201 -6.22 -1.77 34.08
N GLY A 202 -5.05 -2.40 34.24
CA GLY A 202 -4.75 -3.72 33.70
C GLY A 202 -4.13 -3.66 32.30
N GLU A 203 -4.29 -4.74 31.53
CA GLU A 203 -3.71 -4.81 30.19
C GLU A 203 -4.48 -3.98 29.16
N CYS A 204 -3.71 -3.26 28.34
CA CYS A 204 -4.12 -2.41 27.23
C CYS A 204 -3.14 -2.59 26.06
N GLY A 205 -3.37 -1.94 24.93
CA GLY A 205 -2.41 -2.01 23.81
C GLY A 205 -2.66 -1.03 22.67
N ILE A 206 -1.72 -1.01 21.74
CA ILE A 206 -1.79 -0.22 20.49
C ILE A 206 -1.48 -1.14 19.30
N ASP A 207 -2.30 -1.02 18.25
CA ASP A 207 -1.98 -1.56 16.92
C ASP A 207 -1.69 -0.39 15.96
N VAL A 208 -0.75 -0.60 15.04
CA VAL A 208 -0.49 0.32 13.92
C VAL A 208 -0.63 -0.46 12.62
N VAL A 209 -1.66 -0.14 11.84
CA VAL A 209 -2.03 -0.83 10.60
C VAL A 209 -1.55 -0.01 9.41
N LEU A 210 -0.83 -0.63 8.47
CA LEU A 210 -0.35 0.02 7.25
C LEU A 210 -1.46 0.12 6.20
N ASN A 211 -1.41 1.16 5.38
CA ASN A 211 -2.34 1.35 4.27
C ASN A 211 -1.69 0.93 2.95
N TYR A 212 -2.39 0.08 2.21
CA TYR A 212 -2.03 -0.30 0.84
C TYR A 212 -3.10 0.12 -0.18
N GLY A 213 -4.13 0.86 0.25
CA GLY A 213 -5.17 1.41 -0.59
C GLY A 213 -6.56 1.40 0.05
N ASP A 214 -7.42 2.29 -0.45
CA ASP A 214 -8.82 2.45 -0.06
C ASP A 214 -9.75 1.69 -1.03
N TYR A 215 -9.45 0.43 -1.30
CA TYR A 215 -10.24 -0.47 -2.15
C TYR A 215 -10.51 -1.80 -1.43
N GLN A 216 -11.42 -2.59 -2.00
CA GLN A 216 -11.66 -3.98 -1.62
C GLN A 216 -11.57 -4.88 -2.86
N ASN A 217 -11.02 -6.08 -2.70
CA ASN A 217 -11.08 -7.12 -3.70
C ASN A 217 -12.45 -7.81 -3.64
N ASN A 218 -13.01 -8.23 -4.77
CA ASN A 218 -14.23 -9.06 -4.79
C ASN A 218 -13.94 -10.57 -4.67
N PHE A 219 -12.69 -10.93 -4.41
CA PHE A 219 -12.22 -12.30 -4.19
C PHE A 219 -11.37 -12.34 -2.91
N ASP A 220 -11.20 -13.53 -2.34
CA ASP A 220 -10.29 -13.71 -1.20
C ASP A 220 -8.84 -13.71 -1.68
N ASN A 221 -8.07 -12.68 -1.32
CA ASN A 221 -6.62 -12.61 -1.59
C ASN A 221 -5.77 -13.08 -0.39
N SER A 222 -6.40 -13.67 0.64
CA SER A 222 -5.80 -14.12 1.90
C SER A 222 -5.08 -13.01 2.69
N GLU A 223 -5.46 -11.76 2.45
CA GLU A 223 -5.04 -10.59 3.22
C GLU A 223 -5.64 -10.62 4.63
N PHE A 224 -5.21 -9.68 5.49
CA PHE A 224 -5.72 -9.66 6.86
C PHE A 224 -7.13 -9.07 6.86
N ALA A 225 -8.07 -9.75 7.52
CA ALA A 225 -9.45 -9.29 7.59
C ALA A 225 -9.61 -8.13 8.59
N PHE A 226 -9.68 -6.90 8.10
CA PHE A 226 -9.94 -5.71 8.91
C PHE A 226 -11.43 -5.51 9.20
N ASN A 227 -12.02 -6.44 9.97
CA ASN A 227 -13.44 -6.46 10.32
C ASN A 227 -13.69 -6.15 11.81
N LEU A 228 -14.96 -6.15 12.21
CA LEU A 228 -15.35 -5.91 13.61
C LEU A 228 -14.86 -6.99 14.57
N GLU A 229 -14.66 -8.24 14.14
CA GLU A 229 -14.04 -9.27 14.97
C GLU A 229 -12.65 -8.82 15.42
N TYR A 230 -11.82 -8.41 14.46
CA TYR A 230 -10.50 -7.84 14.74
C TYR A 230 -10.59 -6.55 15.57
N ALA A 231 -11.49 -5.62 15.23
CA ALA A 231 -11.65 -4.34 15.92
C ALA A 231 -12.01 -4.52 17.41
N ARG A 232 -12.79 -5.54 17.74
CA ARG A 232 -13.31 -5.80 19.09
C ARG A 232 -12.39 -6.65 19.95
N LYS A 233 -11.39 -7.35 19.39
CA LYS A 233 -10.46 -8.17 20.19
C LYS A 233 -9.79 -7.37 21.31
N PRO A 234 -9.54 -7.95 22.50
CA PRO A 234 -8.73 -7.30 23.52
C PRO A 234 -7.29 -7.07 23.02
N PHE A 235 -6.73 -8.05 22.33
CA PHE A 235 -5.42 -8.01 21.67
C PHE A 235 -5.49 -8.82 20.38
N ALA A 236 -4.76 -8.40 19.36
CA ALA A 236 -4.70 -9.07 18.08
C ALA A 236 -3.38 -9.83 17.90
N GLU A 237 -3.51 -11.00 17.30
CA GLU A 237 -2.42 -11.88 16.92
C GLU A 237 -2.76 -12.56 15.59
N ILE A 238 -1.73 -13.01 14.89
CA ILE A 238 -1.85 -13.96 13.78
C ILE A 238 -1.48 -15.32 14.32
N THR A 239 -2.36 -16.29 14.10
CA THR A 239 -2.12 -17.70 14.41
C THR A 239 -2.01 -18.48 13.11
N VAL A 240 -0.88 -19.16 12.92
CA VAL A 240 -0.64 -20.01 11.75
C VAL A 240 -1.22 -21.38 12.02
N ASN A 241 -2.23 -21.74 11.24
CA ASN A 241 -2.94 -23.02 11.32
C ASN A 241 -3.32 -23.57 9.93
N GLY A 242 -2.67 -23.07 8.88
CA GLY A 242 -2.87 -23.52 7.51
C GLY A 242 -2.57 -25.00 7.31
N GLU A 243 -3.37 -25.65 6.46
CA GLU A 243 -3.26 -27.09 6.17
C GLU A 243 -2.11 -27.41 5.20
N THR A 244 -1.66 -26.41 4.43
CA THR A 244 -0.56 -26.53 3.47
C THR A 244 0.51 -25.47 3.73
N ASP A 245 1.75 -25.73 3.31
CA ASP A 245 2.84 -24.77 3.42
C ASP A 245 2.50 -23.44 2.74
N PHE A 246 1.80 -23.46 1.61
CA PHE A 246 1.34 -22.25 0.94
C PHE A 246 0.37 -21.43 1.79
N ILE A 247 -0.65 -22.06 2.39
CA ILE A 247 -1.60 -21.36 3.28
C ILE A 247 -0.86 -20.80 4.50
N THR A 248 0.07 -21.55 5.09
CA THR A 248 0.86 -21.03 6.22
C THR A 248 1.73 -19.83 5.84
N LYS A 249 2.32 -19.82 4.64
CA LYS A 249 3.04 -18.65 4.11
C LYS A 249 2.12 -17.46 3.92
N LEU A 250 0.92 -17.64 3.34
CA LEU A 250 -0.07 -16.57 3.19
C LEU A 250 -0.50 -15.97 4.54
N GLN A 251 -0.76 -16.82 5.54
CA GLN A 251 -1.07 -16.36 6.90
C GLN A 251 0.08 -15.54 7.50
N ARG A 252 1.33 -15.96 7.27
CA ARG A 252 2.52 -15.24 7.73
C ARG A 252 2.72 -13.90 7.03
N GLU A 253 2.41 -13.79 5.74
CA GLU A 253 2.43 -12.52 4.98
C GLU A 253 1.52 -11.46 5.61
N GLN A 254 0.48 -11.85 6.35
CA GLN A 254 -0.40 -10.88 7.00
C GLN A 254 0.33 -9.97 8.00
N SER A 255 1.46 -10.42 8.56
CA SER A 255 2.28 -9.63 9.49
C SER A 255 2.82 -8.33 8.87
N VAL A 256 3.00 -8.27 7.55
CA VAL A 256 3.55 -7.10 6.84
C VAL A 256 2.52 -5.97 6.63
N GLN A 257 1.29 -6.18 7.09
CA GLN A 257 0.25 -5.13 7.14
C GLN A 257 0.27 -4.34 8.46
N PHE A 258 1.24 -4.60 9.33
CA PHE A 258 1.37 -3.97 10.64
C PHE A 258 2.80 -3.50 10.90
N ILE A 259 2.94 -2.54 11.80
CA ILE A 259 4.24 -2.07 12.31
C ILE A 259 4.19 -1.96 13.83
N ASP A 260 5.33 -2.22 14.48
CA ASP A 260 5.48 -1.92 15.91
C ASP A 260 5.34 -0.42 16.17
N ILE A 261 4.58 -0.06 17.20
CA ILE A 261 4.45 1.33 17.67
C ILE A 261 5.80 1.91 18.11
N ALA A 262 6.72 1.09 18.64
CA ALA A 262 8.07 1.55 18.97
C ALA A 262 8.87 1.90 17.70
N ALA A 263 8.77 1.07 16.65
CA ALA A 263 9.39 1.33 15.36
C ALA A 263 8.78 2.54 14.63
N PHE A 264 7.46 2.75 14.75
CA PHE A 264 6.78 3.95 14.25
C PHE A 264 7.37 5.23 14.86
N TYR A 265 7.50 5.28 16.19
CA TYR A 265 8.11 6.45 16.84
C TYR A 265 9.62 6.54 16.60
N GLY A 266 10.35 5.43 16.59
CA GLY A 266 11.80 5.46 16.33
C GLY A 266 12.14 5.91 14.91
N SER A 267 11.25 5.68 13.94
CA SER A 267 11.37 6.26 12.59
C SER A 267 11.35 7.80 12.58
N HIS A 268 10.87 8.45 13.65
CA HIS A 268 10.92 9.92 13.78
C HIS A 268 12.29 10.44 14.23
N VAL A 269 13.26 9.59 14.57
CA VAL A 269 14.53 10.04 15.15
C VAL A 269 15.37 10.89 14.19
N GLU A 270 15.44 10.53 12.91
CA GLU A 270 16.34 11.21 11.98
C GLU A 270 15.89 12.66 11.72
N ASN A 271 14.61 12.87 11.40
CA ASN A 271 14.08 14.18 10.98
C ASN A 271 12.64 14.48 11.45
N GLY A 272 12.12 13.73 12.41
CA GLY A 272 10.74 13.84 12.89
C GLY A 272 10.58 14.55 14.24
N ILE A 273 9.33 14.78 14.62
CA ILE A 273 8.95 15.37 15.91
C ILE A 273 7.85 14.51 16.55
N VAL A 274 8.07 14.12 17.81
CA VAL A 274 7.04 13.51 18.64
C VAL A 274 6.69 14.47 19.76
N THR A 275 5.44 14.93 19.82
CA THR A 275 4.95 15.75 20.93
C THR A 275 4.48 14.86 22.07
N VAL A 276 4.81 15.20 23.30
CA VAL A 276 4.33 14.49 24.49
C VAL A 276 3.64 15.44 25.45
N THR A 277 2.64 14.93 26.15
CA THR A 277 1.92 15.67 27.19
C THR A 277 2.24 15.06 28.56
N THR A 278 2.65 15.89 29.51
CA THR A 278 2.83 15.52 30.93
C THR A 278 2.11 16.55 31.78
N SER A 279 1.12 16.11 32.56
CA SER A 279 0.33 17.01 33.43
C SER A 279 -0.25 18.22 32.68
N GLY A 280 -0.70 18.00 31.45
CA GLY A 280 -1.26 19.04 30.58
C GLY A 280 -0.25 19.91 29.82
N VAL A 281 1.05 19.79 30.09
CA VAL A 281 2.10 20.55 29.38
C VAL A 281 2.62 19.75 28.19
N LYS A 282 2.63 20.37 27.00
CA LYS A 282 3.13 19.79 25.75
C LYS A 282 4.62 20.09 25.57
N THR A 283 5.41 19.07 25.23
CA THR A 283 6.83 19.21 24.90
C THR A 283 7.19 18.43 23.63
N GLU A 284 8.09 18.97 22.81
CA GLU A 284 8.57 18.28 21.60
C GLU A 284 9.82 17.44 21.90
N LYS A 285 9.86 16.20 21.40
CA LYS A 285 11.02 15.32 21.42
C LYS A 285 11.55 15.13 19.99
N LYS A 286 12.88 15.16 19.84
CA LYS A 286 13.62 15.05 18.57
C LYS A 286 14.90 14.25 18.77
N GLY A 287 15.40 13.60 17.72
CA GLY A 287 16.67 12.86 17.78
C GLY A 287 16.68 11.81 18.89
N THR A 288 17.80 11.69 19.59
CA THR A 288 18.00 10.70 20.67
C THR A 288 17.05 10.86 21.85
N ALA A 289 16.43 12.04 22.05
CA ALA A 289 15.44 12.25 23.10
C ALA A 289 14.17 11.41 22.89
N ILE A 290 13.84 11.07 21.64
CA ILE A 290 12.73 10.13 21.34
C ILE A 290 13.08 8.75 21.91
N PHE A 291 14.33 8.30 21.74
CA PHE A 291 14.77 7.02 22.27
C PHE A 291 14.83 7.01 23.80
N SER A 292 15.53 7.98 24.40
CA SER A 292 15.76 8.00 25.86
C SER A 292 14.48 8.22 26.65
N ASP A 293 13.57 9.06 26.15
CA ASP A 293 12.43 9.53 26.94
C ASP A 293 11.15 8.77 26.62
N LEU A 294 10.99 8.26 25.38
CA LEU A 294 9.74 7.63 24.92
C LEU A 294 9.90 6.13 24.72
N LEU A 295 10.96 5.71 24.03
CA LEU A 295 11.13 4.31 23.66
C LEU A 295 11.69 3.45 24.79
N ASN A 296 12.30 4.04 25.81
CA ASN A 296 13.06 3.31 26.82
C ASN A 296 12.25 2.21 27.56
N ASN A 297 10.93 2.35 27.64
CA ASN A 297 10.05 1.40 28.32
C ASN A 297 9.49 0.31 27.40
N PHE A 298 9.69 0.37 26.08
CA PHE A 298 9.31 -0.73 25.18
C PHE A 298 10.32 -1.88 25.27
N SER A 299 9.84 -3.12 25.25
CA SER A 299 10.71 -4.30 25.18
C SER A 299 11.35 -4.45 23.80
N THR A 300 10.72 -3.87 22.77
CA THR A 300 11.14 -3.88 21.36
C THR A 300 11.97 -2.65 20.96
N LYS A 301 12.38 -1.80 21.91
CA LYS A 301 13.04 -0.50 21.65
C LYS A 301 14.33 -0.56 20.82
N ASN A 302 14.95 -1.73 20.72
CA ASN A 302 16.17 -1.98 19.94
C ASN A 302 15.94 -2.92 18.74
N ASN A 303 14.70 -3.17 18.35
CA ASN A 303 14.40 -4.05 17.23
C ASN A 303 14.50 -3.27 15.92
N TRP A 304 15.45 -3.64 15.06
CA TRP A 304 15.48 -3.19 13.69
C TRP A 304 14.74 -4.22 12.83
N TYR A 305 13.57 -3.85 12.30
CA TYR A 305 12.75 -4.69 11.45
C TYR A 305 13.14 -4.47 9.99
N ILE A 306 13.42 -5.53 9.24
CA ILE A 306 13.73 -5.48 7.81
C ILE A 306 12.71 -6.36 7.08
N TYR A 307 11.83 -5.71 6.33
CA TYR A 307 10.94 -6.36 5.38
C TYR A 307 11.49 -6.19 3.96
N ILE A 308 11.56 -7.30 3.23
CA ILE A 308 12.05 -7.34 1.85
C ILE A 308 10.88 -7.83 0.98
N GLN A 309 10.32 -6.93 0.19
CA GLN A 309 9.35 -7.24 -0.84
C GLN A 309 10.08 -7.68 -2.11
N SER A 310 9.59 -8.73 -2.76
CA SER A 310 10.18 -9.29 -3.97
C SER A 310 9.09 -9.65 -4.99
N ASP A 311 9.28 -10.77 -5.70
CA ASP A 311 8.46 -11.23 -6.80
C ASP A 311 6.96 -11.13 -6.49
N ARG A 312 6.20 -10.58 -7.45
CA ARG A 312 4.73 -10.47 -7.37
C ARG A 312 4.24 -9.82 -6.07
N THR A 313 5.05 -8.91 -5.51
CA THR A 313 4.80 -8.18 -4.25
C THR A 313 4.70 -9.07 -3.00
N ARG A 314 5.18 -10.31 -3.04
CA ARG A 314 5.32 -11.17 -1.84
C ARG A 314 6.64 -10.90 -1.14
N SER A 315 6.83 -11.43 0.07
CA SER A 315 8.14 -11.35 0.74
C SER A 315 9.24 -12.09 -0.02
N TYR A 316 10.49 -11.71 0.27
CA TYR A 316 11.68 -12.35 -0.30
C TYR A 316 11.69 -13.87 -0.03
N ASP A 317 11.94 -14.63 -1.09
CA ASP A 317 11.92 -16.09 -1.10
C ASP A 317 10.57 -16.76 -0.77
N PHE A 318 9.44 -16.02 -0.88
CA PHE A 318 8.11 -16.61 -0.72
C PHE A 318 7.89 -17.84 -1.61
N TYR A 319 8.34 -17.78 -2.87
CA TYR A 319 8.25 -18.87 -3.85
C TYR A 319 9.44 -19.84 -3.82
N GLY A 320 10.44 -19.66 -2.95
CA GLY A 320 11.62 -20.53 -2.89
C GLY A 320 12.67 -20.31 -3.99
N ASN A 321 12.56 -19.21 -4.75
CA ASN A 321 13.43 -18.89 -5.88
C ASN A 321 14.86 -18.50 -5.47
N TYR A 322 15.09 -18.05 -4.24
CA TYR A 322 16.28 -17.29 -3.84
C TYR A 322 17.26 -18.06 -2.95
N LYS A 323 17.15 -19.39 -2.87
CA LYS A 323 18.14 -20.23 -2.18
C LYS A 323 19.56 -19.97 -2.68
N ILE A 324 20.53 -20.01 -1.76
CA ILE A 324 21.97 -19.86 -2.04
C ILE A 324 22.59 -21.21 -2.41
N SER A 325 22.06 -22.30 -1.85
CA SER A 325 22.52 -23.67 -2.07
C SER A 325 21.36 -24.65 -1.84
N GLU A 326 21.64 -25.96 -1.76
CA GLU A 326 20.64 -27.00 -1.46
C GLU A 326 19.96 -26.84 -0.08
N GLY A 327 20.53 -26.03 0.82
CA GLY A 327 19.97 -25.72 2.14
C GLY A 327 18.82 -24.70 2.11
N PRO A 328 18.18 -24.44 3.28
CA PRO A 328 17.09 -23.46 3.41
C PRO A 328 17.58 -22.01 3.39
N GLU A 329 18.89 -21.76 3.37
CA GLU A 329 19.43 -20.41 3.44
C GLU A 329 19.38 -19.68 2.10
N ASN A 330 18.96 -18.41 2.15
CA ASN A 330 18.59 -17.61 0.97
C ASN A 330 19.14 -16.18 1.02
N LEU A 331 19.84 -15.79 2.10
CA LEU A 331 20.41 -14.46 2.29
C LEU A 331 21.76 -14.58 3.00
N LYS A 332 22.69 -13.65 2.76
CA LYS A 332 23.83 -13.44 3.67
C LYS A 332 23.73 -12.10 4.39
N THR A 333 24.13 -12.09 5.65
CA THR A 333 24.14 -10.89 6.50
C THR A 333 25.52 -10.65 7.12
N GLY A 334 25.85 -9.39 7.37
CA GLY A 334 27.07 -8.99 8.07
C GLY A 334 26.86 -7.66 8.80
N LEU A 335 27.71 -7.35 9.78
CA LEU A 335 27.51 -6.16 10.64
C LEU A 335 28.66 -5.17 10.60
N ILE A 336 29.90 -5.65 10.63
CA ILE A 336 31.08 -4.80 10.79
C ILE A 336 32.16 -5.27 9.81
N ALA A 337 32.79 -4.31 9.11
CA ALA A 337 33.97 -4.58 8.30
C ALA A 337 35.18 -4.90 9.20
N GLY A 338 35.94 -5.93 8.85
CA GLY A 338 37.22 -6.24 9.49
C GLY A 338 38.29 -5.17 9.22
N SER A 339 39.49 -5.37 9.77
CA SER A 339 40.62 -4.43 9.61
C SER A 339 41.04 -4.20 8.15
N GLU A 340 40.68 -5.12 7.25
CA GLU A 340 40.95 -5.07 5.81
C GLU A 340 39.81 -4.42 5.01
N GLY A 341 38.77 -3.92 5.67
CA GLY A 341 37.59 -3.33 5.02
C GLY A 341 36.58 -4.35 4.49
N ILE A 342 36.85 -5.65 4.64
CA ILE A 342 35.96 -6.74 4.21
C ILE A 342 34.96 -7.05 5.33
N VAL A 343 33.67 -7.12 5.01
CA VAL A 343 32.62 -7.53 5.96
C VAL A 343 32.51 -9.06 5.97
N PRO A 344 32.70 -9.73 7.12
CA PRO A 344 32.42 -11.15 7.23
C PRO A 344 30.92 -11.40 7.05
N MET A 345 30.55 -12.15 6.01
CA MET A 345 29.16 -12.46 5.68
C MET A 345 28.79 -13.86 6.19
N THR A 346 27.63 -13.97 6.83
CA THR A 346 27.06 -15.22 7.36
C THR A 346 25.81 -15.56 6.58
N THR A 347 25.73 -16.79 6.08
CA THR A 347 24.55 -17.33 5.40
C THR A 347 23.42 -17.57 6.40
N VAL A 348 22.22 -17.09 6.09
CA VAL A 348 21.02 -17.18 6.93
C VAL A 348 19.78 -17.47 6.08
N THR A 349 18.73 -17.99 6.71
CA THR A 349 17.38 -17.97 6.14
C THR A 349 16.71 -16.64 6.50
N TYR A 350 16.21 -15.94 5.49
CA TYR A 350 15.47 -14.69 5.66
C TYR A 350 14.24 -14.90 6.56
N GLY A 351 14.01 -13.93 7.43
CA GLY A 351 12.93 -13.93 8.40
C GLY A 351 13.40 -14.11 9.84
N THR A 352 12.47 -14.15 10.77
CA THR A 352 12.72 -14.40 12.20
C THR A 352 11.59 -15.27 12.73
N ASP A 353 11.95 -16.42 13.32
CA ASP A 353 11.01 -17.45 13.76
C ASP A 353 10.00 -17.83 12.66
N GLY A 354 10.46 -17.95 11.40
CA GLY A 354 9.63 -18.30 10.25
C GLY A 354 8.73 -17.18 9.71
N TRP A 355 8.72 -15.99 10.30
CA TRP A 355 7.95 -14.84 9.82
C TRP A 355 8.73 -14.03 8.78
N PRO A 356 8.05 -13.41 7.79
CA PRO A 356 8.68 -12.74 6.65
C PRO A 356 9.24 -11.35 6.99
N VAL A 357 9.84 -11.20 8.17
CA VAL A 357 10.51 -9.99 8.66
C VAL A 357 11.76 -10.41 9.42
N LEU A 358 12.92 -9.90 8.99
CA LEU A 358 14.17 -10.07 9.72
C LEU A 358 14.23 -9.05 10.87
N ILE A 359 14.44 -9.51 12.11
CA ILE A 359 14.57 -8.62 13.28
C ILE A 359 16.02 -8.63 13.75
N ASP A 360 16.78 -7.59 13.40
CA ASP A 360 18.12 -7.40 13.93
C ASP A 360 18.08 -6.70 15.30
N LYS A 361 18.70 -7.36 16.28
CA LYS A 361 18.79 -6.90 17.68
C LYS A 361 20.24 -6.71 18.12
N GLN A 362 21.19 -6.85 17.20
CA GLN A 362 22.60 -6.90 17.54
C GLN A 362 23.14 -5.51 17.91
N GLU A 363 24.04 -5.49 18.89
CA GLU A 363 24.71 -4.28 19.36
C GLU A 363 26.09 -4.19 18.68
N GLN A 364 26.42 -3.01 18.17
CA GLN A 364 27.72 -2.69 17.60
C GLN A 364 28.55 -1.89 18.60
N ALA A 365 29.76 -1.47 18.22
CA ALA A 365 30.66 -0.77 19.13
C ALA A 365 30.00 0.46 19.77
N ASN A 366 30.06 0.60 21.09
CA ASN A 366 29.33 1.61 21.88
C ASN A 366 29.58 3.09 21.48
N THR A 367 30.61 3.36 20.67
CA THR A 367 30.95 4.69 20.17
C THR A 367 30.20 5.08 18.89
N VAL A 368 29.51 4.15 18.22
CA VAL A 368 28.78 4.44 16.98
C VAL A 368 27.38 5.00 17.27
N THR A 369 27.02 6.03 16.52
CA THR A 369 25.67 6.66 16.51
C THR A 369 24.78 6.09 15.42
N THR A 370 25.30 5.14 14.63
CA THR A 370 24.63 4.50 13.52
C THR A 370 25.14 3.08 13.40
N ASN A 371 24.23 2.11 13.33
CA ASN A 371 24.54 0.71 13.12
C ASN A 371 24.41 0.36 11.64
N ASN A 372 25.22 -0.60 11.20
CA ASN A 372 25.22 -1.11 9.82
C ASN A 372 24.65 -2.52 9.74
N LEU A 373 23.89 -2.81 8.68
CA LEU A 373 23.54 -4.17 8.29
C LEU A 373 23.88 -4.34 6.82
N TYR A 374 24.79 -5.26 6.54
CA TYR A 374 25.17 -5.63 5.19
C TYR A 374 24.33 -6.83 4.76
N LEU A 375 23.75 -6.75 3.57
CA LEU A 375 22.94 -7.80 2.96
C LEU A 375 23.59 -8.24 1.64
N GLN A 376 23.56 -9.54 1.36
CA GLN A 376 23.93 -10.09 0.06
C GLN A 376 22.84 -11.03 -0.41
N PHE A 377 22.30 -10.77 -1.60
CA PHE A 377 21.14 -11.48 -2.13
C PHE A 377 21.54 -12.53 -3.16
N SER A 378 20.68 -13.52 -3.38
CA SER A 378 20.81 -14.46 -4.49
C SER A 378 20.39 -13.79 -5.79
N THR A 379 21.13 -14.02 -6.88
CA THR A 379 20.86 -13.48 -8.21
C THR A 379 21.26 -14.46 -9.30
N ASP A 380 20.58 -14.41 -10.44
CA ASP A 380 20.99 -15.08 -11.69
C ASP A 380 21.74 -14.12 -12.65
N ASN A 381 22.09 -12.92 -12.17
CA ASN A 381 22.74 -11.83 -12.90
C ASN A 381 21.94 -11.31 -14.10
N ASN A 382 20.63 -11.58 -14.16
CA ASN A 382 19.78 -11.04 -15.21
C ASN A 382 19.74 -9.50 -15.16
N ASN A 383 19.46 -8.88 -16.30
CA ASN A 383 19.47 -7.43 -16.44
C ASN A 383 18.36 -6.73 -15.62
N ASN A 384 17.25 -7.40 -15.34
CA ASN A 384 16.16 -6.86 -14.51
C ASN A 384 16.53 -6.77 -13.02
N THR A 385 17.69 -7.32 -12.60
CA THR A 385 18.16 -7.24 -11.22
C THR A 385 18.20 -5.80 -10.71
N ALA A 386 17.50 -5.51 -9.62
CA ALA A 386 17.43 -4.18 -9.06
C ALA A 386 17.07 -4.21 -7.57
N PHE A 387 17.50 -3.17 -6.86
CA PHE A 387 17.23 -2.95 -5.44
C PHE A 387 16.80 -1.50 -5.18
N TYR A 388 15.85 -1.33 -4.26
CA TYR A 388 15.41 -0.02 -3.79
C TYR A 388 15.03 -0.06 -2.31
N GLY A 389 15.50 0.93 -1.55
CA GLY A 389 15.08 1.14 -0.15
C GLY A 389 13.93 2.13 -0.05
N GLN A 390 12.68 1.66 0.04
CA GLN A 390 11.48 2.51 0.17
C GLN A 390 11.48 3.29 1.49
N ILE A 391 11.60 2.57 2.60
CA ILE A 391 11.83 3.15 3.92
C ILE A 391 13.17 2.57 4.36
N ALA A 392 14.28 3.20 3.98
CA ALA A 392 15.60 2.76 4.40
C ALA A 392 16.63 3.85 4.09
N LYS A 393 17.82 3.69 4.68
CA LYS A 393 19.01 4.45 4.31
C LYS A 393 20.07 3.49 3.79
N VAL A 394 20.29 3.53 2.48
CA VAL A 394 21.20 2.64 1.76
C VAL A 394 22.50 3.38 1.52
N ALA A 395 23.52 3.10 2.32
CA ALA A 395 24.75 3.89 2.38
C ALA A 395 25.56 3.84 1.08
N ASN A 396 25.48 2.72 0.36
CA ASN A 396 26.17 2.50 -0.91
C ASN A 396 25.23 2.52 -2.12
N ALA A 397 24.08 3.19 -2.01
CA ALA A 397 23.20 3.40 -3.16
C ALA A 397 23.88 4.25 -4.24
N GLN A 398 23.60 3.94 -5.51
CA GLN A 398 24.10 4.72 -6.64
C GLN A 398 23.37 6.07 -6.76
N LYS A 399 22.08 6.11 -6.42
CA LYS A 399 21.23 7.30 -6.41
C LYS A 399 19.99 7.05 -5.56
N ASP A 400 19.60 7.98 -4.67
CA ASP A 400 18.30 8.00 -3.98
C ASP A 400 17.80 6.60 -3.49
N ASN A 401 18.67 5.83 -2.83
CA ASN A 401 18.44 4.44 -2.36
C ASN A 401 18.32 3.32 -3.42
N PHE A 402 18.54 3.62 -4.70
CA PHE A 402 18.60 2.65 -5.79
C PHE A 402 19.97 2.00 -5.96
N ILE A 403 19.96 0.72 -6.33
CA ILE A 403 21.11 0.02 -6.90
C ILE A 403 20.60 -0.80 -8.10
N ASN A 404 21.21 -0.57 -9.27
CA ASN A 404 20.87 -1.29 -10.50
C ASN A 404 21.65 -2.62 -10.63
N ALA A 405 21.39 -3.35 -11.71
CA ALA A 405 22.03 -4.63 -11.98
C ALA A 405 23.56 -4.54 -11.95
N ASP A 406 24.15 -3.49 -12.54
CA ASP A 406 25.61 -3.32 -12.56
C ASP A 406 26.17 -3.00 -11.17
N GLY A 407 25.46 -2.21 -10.35
CA GLY A 407 25.85 -1.92 -8.97
C GLY A 407 25.69 -3.11 -8.02
N LEU A 408 24.82 -4.07 -8.36
CA LEU A 408 24.60 -5.31 -7.62
C LEU A 408 25.47 -6.47 -8.13
N ARG A 409 26.17 -6.34 -9.26
CA ARG A 409 26.91 -7.45 -9.87
C ARG A 409 28.34 -7.51 -9.34
N VAL A 410 28.71 -8.66 -8.78
CA VAL A 410 30.10 -8.94 -8.43
C VAL A 410 30.93 -9.12 -9.71
N PRO A 411 32.15 -8.56 -9.79
CA PRO A 411 33.05 -8.80 -10.92
C PRO A 411 33.23 -10.31 -11.16
N PRO A 412 33.32 -10.76 -12.43
CA PRO A 412 33.56 -12.16 -12.72
C PRO A 412 34.90 -12.61 -12.16
N ASP A 413 35.00 -13.88 -11.80
CA ASP A 413 36.26 -14.48 -11.37
C ASP A 413 37.28 -14.53 -12.52
N ASN A 414 38.49 -15.05 -12.24
CA ASN A 414 39.56 -15.17 -13.24
C ASN A 414 39.20 -16.09 -14.42
N GLU A 415 38.19 -16.96 -14.26
CA GLU A 415 37.66 -17.84 -15.29
C GLU A 415 36.47 -17.21 -16.05
N GLY A 416 36.02 -16.03 -15.66
CA GLY A 416 34.90 -15.32 -16.28
C GLY A 416 33.53 -15.70 -15.73
N ASN A 417 33.45 -16.48 -14.65
CA ASN A 417 32.18 -16.86 -14.05
C ASN A 417 31.67 -15.76 -13.13
N TYR A 418 30.38 -15.48 -13.22
CA TYR A 418 29.71 -14.55 -12.30
C TYR A 418 29.24 -15.26 -11.04
N SER A 419 29.36 -14.57 -9.91
CA SER A 419 28.80 -15.01 -8.62
C SER A 419 27.28 -15.16 -8.70
N SER A 420 26.72 -16.16 -8.02
CA SER A 420 25.27 -16.28 -7.79
C SER A 420 24.76 -15.37 -6.67
N LEU A 421 25.63 -14.51 -6.15
CA LEU A 421 25.37 -13.55 -5.08
C LEU A 421 25.68 -12.14 -5.55
N THR A 422 24.88 -11.17 -5.11
CA THR A 422 25.08 -9.75 -5.41
C THR A 422 26.34 -9.19 -4.74
N GLU A 423 26.76 -7.99 -5.12
CA GLU A 423 27.55 -7.12 -4.24
C GLU A 423 26.79 -6.83 -2.94
N THR A 424 27.50 -6.42 -1.89
CA THR A 424 26.88 -6.16 -0.59
C THR A 424 26.06 -4.88 -0.62
N VAL A 425 24.83 -4.92 -0.12
CA VAL A 425 23.98 -3.75 0.15
C VAL A 425 24.15 -3.33 1.60
N GLN A 426 24.56 -2.08 1.85
CA GLN A 426 24.79 -1.56 3.19
C GLN A 426 23.61 -0.72 3.66
N LEU A 427 22.86 -1.23 4.63
CA LEU A 427 21.82 -0.49 5.34
C LEU A 427 22.39 0.19 6.57
N THR A 428 21.82 1.33 6.92
CA THR A 428 22.16 2.06 8.15
C THR A 428 20.92 2.41 8.96
N THR A 429 21.06 2.40 10.28
CA THR A 429 20.01 2.84 11.21
C THR A 429 20.59 3.66 12.36
N PRO A 430 19.90 4.71 12.86
CA PRO A 430 20.28 5.40 14.08
C PRO A 430 20.48 4.46 15.27
N ALA A 431 21.50 4.75 16.09
CA ALA A 431 21.86 3.95 17.26
C ALA A 431 22.20 4.83 18.46
N VAL A 432 21.99 4.29 19.67
CA VAL A 432 22.41 4.89 20.95
C VAL A 432 23.26 3.88 21.70
N GLN A 433 24.51 4.26 21.98
CA GLN A 433 25.49 3.38 22.63
C GLN A 433 25.65 2.04 21.90
N GLY A 434 25.70 2.06 20.56
CA GLY A 434 25.82 0.84 19.75
C GLY A 434 24.54 0.00 19.63
N LYS A 435 23.46 0.34 20.32
CA LYS A 435 22.16 -0.35 20.20
C LYS A 435 21.29 0.33 19.16
N ASN A 436 20.61 -0.47 18.34
CA ASN A 436 19.62 0.02 17.39
C ASN A 436 18.55 0.85 18.10
N ILE A 437 18.04 1.87 17.44
CA ILE A 437 16.74 2.45 17.77
C ILE A 437 15.68 1.69 16.97
N ALA A 438 14.57 1.32 17.60
CA ALA A 438 13.49 0.61 16.92
C ALA A 438 13.09 1.30 15.63
N THR A 439 13.14 0.59 14.49
CA THR A 439 12.79 1.15 13.19
C THR A 439 12.35 0.06 12.24
N LEU A 440 11.57 0.42 11.23
CA LEU A 440 11.21 -0.46 10.12
C LEU A 440 11.97 -0.03 8.88
N ASN A 441 12.59 -0.99 8.21
CA ASN A 441 13.04 -0.85 6.84
C ASN A 441 12.16 -1.65 5.88
N ILE A 442 11.74 -1.02 4.79
CA ILE A 442 11.03 -1.66 3.66
C ILE A 442 11.95 -1.60 2.44
N LEU A 443 12.33 -2.76 1.93
CA LEU A 443 13.21 -2.92 0.79
C LEU A 443 12.44 -3.61 -0.35
N LEU A 444 12.74 -3.24 -1.59
CA LEU A 444 12.25 -3.90 -2.79
C LEU A 444 13.45 -4.54 -3.50
N TYR A 445 13.37 -5.83 -3.79
CA TYR A 445 14.43 -6.55 -4.49
C TYR A 445 13.87 -7.52 -5.52
N GLN A 446 14.37 -7.42 -6.75
CA GLN A 446 14.16 -8.40 -7.82
C GLN A 446 15.53 -8.86 -8.28
N GLY A 447 15.83 -10.15 -8.16
CA GLY A 447 17.18 -10.67 -8.42
C GLY A 447 17.26 -11.83 -9.39
N LYS A 448 16.12 -12.48 -9.66
CA LYS A 448 16.01 -13.64 -10.53
C LYS A 448 14.85 -13.48 -11.49
N VAL A 449 14.97 -14.10 -12.67
CA VAL A 449 13.88 -14.12 -13.64
C VAL A 449 12.71 -14.91 -13.07
N ASN A 450 11.55 -14.26 -12.96
CA ASN A 450 10.33 -14.91 -12.55
C ASN A 450 9.77 -15.78 -13.69
N GLN A 451 9.53 -17.06 -13.40
CA GLN A 451 8.98 -18.04 -14.34
C GLN A 451 7.58 -18.48 -13.89
N TYR A 452 6.74 -18.83 -14.86
CA TYR A 452 5.39 -19.34 -14.61
C TYR A 452 5.09 -20.51 -15.54
N THR A 453 4.21 -21.41 -15.10
CA THR A 453 3.74 -22.53 -15.91
C THR A 453 2.84 -22.00 -17.03
N ALA A 454 3.32 -22.09 -18.26
CA ALA A 454 2.61 -21.65 -19.47
C ALA A 454 1.91 -22.80 -20.22
N GLY A 455 2.17 -24.05 -19.81
CA GLY A 455 1.56 -25.25 -20.37
C GLY A 455 2.43 -26.49 -20.16
N THR A 456 2.13 -27.55 -20.89
CA THR A 456 2.97 -28.75 -20.97
C THR A 456 3.32 -29.08 -22.41
N THR A 457 4.49 -29.66 -22.62
CA THR A 457 4.96 -30.18 -23.92
C THR A 457 5.54 -31.58 -23.72
N GLN A 458 5.74 -32.34 -24.80
CA GLN A 458 6.46 -33.61 -24.73
C GLN A 458 7.96 -33.37 -24.88
N ASP A 459 8.77 -34.05 -24.07
CA ASP A 459 10.22 -34.11 -24.23
C ASP A 459 10.63 -35.08 -25.35
N GLU A 460 11.94 -35.27 -25.54
CA GLU A 460 12.49 -36.18 -26.56
C GLU A 460 12.09 -37.66 -26.35
N ASN A 461 11.63 -38.03 -25.15
CA ASN A 461 11.18 -39.37 -24.79
C ASN A 461 9.65 -39.53 -24.85
N GLY A 462 8.91 -38.45 -25.13
CA GLY A 462 7.45 -38.42 -25.14
C GLY A 462 6.82 -38.17 -23.76
N ASP A 463 7.62 -37.87 -22.74
CA ASP A 463 7.15 -37.55 -21.40
C ASP A 463 6.70 -36.09 -21.33
N LEU A 464 5.61 -35.84 -20.58
CA LEU A 464 5.11 -34.47 -20.42
C LEU A 464 6.02 -33.67 -19.48
N VAL A 465 6.56 -32.56 -20.00
CA VAL A 465 7.36 -31.58 -19.26
C VAL A 465 6.67 -30.22 -19.25
N ILE A 466 6.88 -29.45 -18.19
CA ILE A 466 6.31 -28.10 -18.01
C ILE A 466 7.00 -27.13 -18.97
N LEU A 467 6.19 -26.36 -19.70
CA LEU A 467 6.63 -25.22 -20.49
C LEU A 467 6.58 -23.97 -19.60
N TYR A 468 7.74 -23.34 -19.37
CA TYR A 468 7.83 -22.12 -18.58
C TYR A 468 7.82 -20.87 -19.47
N GLY A 469 6.96 -19.91 -19.13
CA GLY A 469 7.07 -18.55 -19.64
C GLY A 469 7.89 -17.66 -18.71
N LYS A 470 8.35 -16.53 -19.23
CA LYS A 470 9.14 -15.52 -18.50
C LYS A 470 8.40 -14.21 -18.44
N ALA A 471 8.44 -13.55 -17.28
CA ALA A 471 7.85 -12.23 -17.11
C ALA A 471 8.74 -11.13 -17.73
N ASN A 472 8.11 -10.19 -18.41
CA ASN A 472 8.67 -8.93 -18.88
C ASN A 472 8.51 -7.81 -17.82
N PHE A 473 9.09 -6.63 -18.05
CA PHE A 473 9.05 -5.49 -17.11
C PHE A 473 7.64 -4.97 -16.84
N PHE A 474 6.71 -5.17 -17.78
CA PHE A 474 5.29 -4.85 -17.64
C PHE A 474 4.54 -5.88 -16.80
N ASP A 475 4.97 -7.13 -16.85
CA ASP A 475 4.24 -8.25 -16.27
C ASP A 475 4.32 -8.18 -14.74
N ASN A 476 3.21 -8.48 -14.06
CA ASN A 476 3.07 -8.37 -12.61
C ASN A 476 3.01 -6.94 -12.04
N VAL A 477 3.01 -5.90 -12.87
CA VAL A 477 2.82 -4.51 -12.43
C VAL A 477 1.36 -4.24 -12.07
N PHE A 478 0.43 -4.62 -12.97
CA PHE A 478 -0.98 -4.31 -12.79
C PHE A 478 -1.72 -5.34 -11.95
N ASN A 479 -2.21 -4.87 -10.81
CA ASN A 479 -3.14 -5.53 -9.91
C ASN A 479 -4.52 -4.83 -10.01
N LEU A 480 -5.40 -5.03 -9.02
CA LEU A 480 -6.75 -4.43 -8.98
C LEU A 480 -7.68 -4.83 -10.15
N ILE A 481 -7.44 -5.99 -10.75
CA ILE A 481 -8.25 -6.50 -11.87
C ILE A 481 -9.71 -6.62 -11.45
N ASP A 482 -9.96 -7.19 -10.26
CA ASP A 482 -11.30 -7.34 -9.67
C ASP A 482 -11.39 -6.66 -8.29
N ALA A 483 -11.11 -5.35 -8.29
CA ALA A 483 -11.25 -4.50 -7.12
C ALA A 483 -12.38 -3.47 -7.31
N LYS A 484 -12.87 -2.94 -6.18
CA LYS A 484 -13.81 -1.82 -6.11
C LYS A 484 -13.31 -0.76 -5.12
N PRO A 485 -13.49 0.55 -5.40
CA PRO A 485 -13.17 1.58 -4.44
C PRO A 485 -14.10 1.49 -3.22
N LEU A 486 -13.60 1.89 -2.06
CA LEU A 486 -14.43 1.97 -0.84
C LEU A 486 -15.25 3.27 -0.78
N LEU A 487 -14.69 4.37 -1.28
CA LEU A 487 -15.37 5.67 -1.28
C LEU A 487 -16.26 5.80 -2.51
N ASN A 488 -17.52 6.16 -2.29
CA ASN A 488 -18.46 6.52 -3.35
C ASN A 488 -18.76 8.02 -3.28
N LEU A 489 -18.54 8.75 -4.37
CA LEU A 489 -18.79 10.19 -4.47
C LEU A 489 -20.13 10.50 -5.13
N SER A 490 -20.71 9.54 -5.85
CA SER A 490 -22.00 9.66 -6.50
C SER A 490 -22.61 8.28 -6.75
N ALA A 491 -23.93 8.23 -6.95
CA ALA A 491 -24.61 7.01 -7.39
C ALA A 491 -24.22 6.53 -8.81
N ASP A 492 -23.46 7.34 -9.55
CA ASP A 492 -22.97 7.00 -10.87
C ASP A 492 -21.62 6.27 -10.80
N GLU A 493 -21.63 4.97 -11.05
CA GLU A 493 -20.45 4.10 -11.06
C GLU A 493 -19.73 4.07 -12.42
N SER A 494 -20.17 4.85 -13.41
CA SER A 494 -19.54 4.90 -14.74
C SER A 494 -18.11 5.42 -14.72
N TYR A 495 -17.73 6.14 -13.66
CA TYR A 495 -16.37 6.55 -13.40
C TYR A 495 -15.91 6.01 -12.05
N SER A 496 -14.72 5.44 -12.00
CA SER A 496 -14.03 5.17 -10.74
C SER A 496 -12.53 5.13 -10.93
N ARG A 497 -11.81 5.46 -9.86
CA ARG A 497 -10.35 5.43 -9.80
C ARG A 497 -9.92 4.66 -8.57
N MET A 498 -8.97 3.74 -8.73
CA MET A 498 -8.46 2.90 -7.65
C MET A 498 -6.93 2.93 -7.67
N THR A 499 -6.33 3.13 -6.50
CA THR A 499 -4.87 3.18 -6.32
C THR A 499 -4.43 2.04 -5.40
N SER A 500 -3.45 1.26 -5.83
CA SER A 500 -2.71 0.34 -4.97
C SER A 500 -1.44 1.02 -4.51
N GLU A 501 -1.35 1.33 -3.22
CA GLU A 501 -0.18 2.01 -2.62
C GLU A 501 1.00 1.06 -2.37
N LYS A 502 0.85 -0.23 -2.73
CA LYS A 502 1.94 -1.19 -2.74
C LYS A 502 2.83 -0.93 -3.96
N LEU A 503 4.08 -0.57 -3.71
CA LEU A 503 4.99 -0.14 -4.75
C LEU A 503 5.54 -1.31 -5.57
N ASN A 504 5.70 -1.09 -6.87
CA ASN A 504 6.35 -2.00 -7.80
C ASN A 504 7.70 -1.43 -8.22
N LEU A 505 8.70 -2.31 -8.28
CA LEU A 505 10.00 -2.03 -8.88
C LEU A 505 9.93 -2.40 -10.36
N ILE A 506 10.12 -1.42 -11.24
CA ILE A 506 10.03 -1.59 -12.69
C ILE A 506 11.39 -1.23 -13.28
N ASN A 507 11.97 -2.18 -14.01
CA ASN A 507 13.25 -1.99 -14.68
C ASN A 507 13.01 -1.97 -16.19
N GLU A 508 13.11 -0.79 -16.79
CA GLU A 508 12.78 -0.59 -18.21
C GLU A 508 13.99 -0.94 -19.07
N PHE A 509 13.83 -1.95 -19.94
CA PHE A 509 14.82 -2.31 -20.96
C PHE A 509 14.30 -2.06 -22.36
N TYR A 510 15.16 -1.48 -23.19
CA TYR A 510 14.92 -1.35 -24.62
C TYR A 510 16.19 -1.66 -25.40
N ASP A 511 16.10 -2.52 -26.41
CA ASP A 511 17.25 -2.96 -27.23
C ASP A 511 18.42 -3.46 -26.36
N LYS A 512 18.09 -4.29 -25.35
CA LYS A 512 19.03 -4.84 -24.36
C LYS A 512 19.81 -3.78 -23.56
N LYS A 513 19.34 -2.53 -23.55
CA LYS A 513 19.90 -1.42 -22.76
C LYS A 513 18.92 -0.96 -21.70
N GLN A 514 19.42 -0.76 -20.48
CA GLN A 514 18.65 -0.22 -19.38
C GLN A 514 18.32 1.25 -19.63
N GLN A 515 17.03 1.57 -19.71
CA GLN A 515 16.53 2.94 -19.92
C GLN A 515 16.34 3.68 -18.59
N GLY A 516 15.99 2.95 -17.53
CA GLY A 516 15.86 3.47 -16.17
C GLY A 516 15.24 2.44 -15.23
N ILE A 517 15.28 2.75 -13.93
CA ILE A 517 14.52 2.03 -12.90
C ILE A 517 13.51 3.00 -12.33
N SER A 518 12.26 2.57 -12.23
CA SER A 518 11.20 3.35 -11.60
C SER A 518 10.55 2.57 -10.47
N ILE A 519 10.13 3.31 -9.45
CA ILE A 519 9.24 2.82 -8.40
C ILE A 519 7.89 3.41 -8.71
N ALA A 520 6.90 2.53 -8.91
CA ALA A 520 5.58 2.96 -9.31
C ALA A 520 4.49 2.29 -8.50
N GLN A 521 3.45 3.06 -8.20
CA GLN A 521 2.19 2.53 -7.73
C GLN A 521 1.27 2.22 -8.92
N THR A 522 0.31 1.34 -8.70
CA THR A 522 -0.67 0.96 -9.73
C THR A 522 -1.96 1.74 -9.56
N LEU A 523 -2.48 2.22 -10.67
CA LEU A 523 -3.76 2.89 -10.76
C LEU A 523 -4.66 2.18 -11.79
N THR A 524 -5.93 1.96 -11.43
CA THR A 524 -6.96 1.48 -12.35
C THR A 524 -8.07 2.51 -12.43
N VAL A 525 -8.47 2.87 -13.64
CA VAL A 525 -9.56 3.82 -13.91
C VAL A 525 -10.63 3.12 -14.74
N ASN A 526 -11.86 3.08 -14.23
CA ASN A 526 -13.03 2.75 -15.03
C ASN A 526 -13.65 4.07 -15.48
N ASP A 527 -13.96 4.18 -16.77
CA ASP A 527 -14.54 5.40 -17.32
C ASP A 527 -15.45 5.09 -18.52
N VAL A 528 -16.06 6.13 -19.09
CA VAL A 528 -16.89 6.03 -20.29
C VAL A 528 -16.46 7.07 -21.31
N ILE A 529 -16.43 6.68 -22.58
CA ILE A 529 -16.19 7.58 -23.71
C ILE A 529 -17.39 7.61 -24.65
N GLU A 530 -17.69 8.78 -25.20
CA GLU A 530 -18.72 8.99 -26.23
C GLU A 530 -18.22 8.51 -27.60
N THR A 531 -19.06 7.84 -28.36
CA THR A 531 -18.72 7.31 -29.70
C THR A 531 -19.18 8.20 -30.85
N GLY A 532 -20.15 9.08 -30.59
CA GLY A 532 -20.87 9.82 -31.63
C GLY A 532 -21.83 8.97 -32.47
N ILE A 533 -22.01 7.68 -32.15
CA ILE A 533 -22.91 6.73 -32.84
C ILE A 533 -24.21 6.57 -32.05
N LYS A 534 -25.36 6.74 -32.70
CA LYS A 534 -26.66 6.76 -32.01
C LYS A 534 -27.02 5.41 -31.36
N GLU A 535 -26.66 4.30 -32.00
CA GLU A 535 -26.98 2.94 -31.56
C GLU A 535 -26.13 2.50 -30.36
N THR A 536 -24.89 3.00 -30.28
CA THR A 536 -23.91 2.68 -29.24
C THR A 536 -23.29 3.98 -28.73
N PRO A 537 -24.05 4.86 -28.06
CA PRO A 537 -23.64 6.23 -27.77
C PRO A 537 -22.36 6.31 -26.94
N THR A 538 -22.10 5.30 -26.12
CA THR A 538 -20.97 5.27 -25.21
C THR A 538 -20.30 3.90 -25.18
N VAL A 539 -19.00 3.89 -24.92
CA VAL A 539 -18.22 2.68 -24.62
C VAL A 539 -17.59 2.82 -23.23
N ALA A 540 -17.84 1.84 -22.37
CA ALA A 540 -17.19 1.76 -21.06
C ALA A 540 -15.79 1.14 -21.20
N ARG A 541 -14.82 1.66 -20.45
CA ARG A 541 -13.41 1.27 -20.56
C ARG A 541 -12.78 1.07 -19.19
N VAL A 542 -11.66 0.35 -19.20
CA VAL A 542 -10.77 0.15 -18.06
C VAL A 542 -9.37 0.53 -18.50
N THR A 543 -8.76 1.47 -17.79
CA THR A 543 -7.38 1.91 -18.02
C THR A 543 -6.55 1.56 -16.80
N TYR A 544 -5.56 0.69 -16.98
CA TYR A 544 -4.52 0.44 -15.99
C TYR A 544 -3.34 1.37 -16.31
N LEU A 545 -2.78 2.05 -15.31
CA LEU A 545 -1.59 2.86 -15.51
C LEU A 545 -0.70 2.95 -14.28
N THR A 546 0.58 3.21 -14.52
CA THR A 546 1.56 3.42 -13.45
C THR A 546 1.65 4.89 -13.05
N GLU A 547 1.84 5.12 -11.75
CA GLU A 547 2.22 6.42 -11.22
C GLU A 547 3.56 6.32 -10.53
N THR A 548 4.55 6.99 -11.11
CA THR A 548 5.91 6.98 -10.62
C THR A 548 6.02 7.74 -9.30
N VAL A 549 6.59 7.08 -8.30
CA VAL A 549 6.89 7.64 -6.98
C VAL A 549 8.35 8.09 -6.92
N ASP A 550 9.27 7.30 -7.48
CA ASP A 550 10.71 7.61 -7.53
C ASP A 550 11.38 7.02 -8.78
N VAL A 551 12.51 7.59 -9.22
CA VAL A 551 13.24 7.16 -10.42
C VAL A 551 14.76 7.24 -10.31
N MET A 552 15.41 6.21 -10.83
CA MET A 552 16.80 6.21 -11.22
C MET A 552 16.93 6.29 -12.75
N ASN A 553 16.98 7.51 -13.29
CA ASN A 553 17.29 7.73 -14.70
C ASN A 553 18.80 7.64 -14.95
N ASN A 554 19.21 6.97 -16.03
CA ASN A 554 20.55 7.14 -16.59
C ASN A 554 20.65 8.54 -17.22
N ALA A 555 21.83 9.16 -17.18
CA ALA A 555 22.08 10.56 -17.58
C ALA A 555 21.75 10.92 -19.05
N VAL A 556 21.23 9.98 -19.84
CA VAL A 556 20.84 10.16 -21.25
C VAL A 556 19.32 10.33 -21.43
N SER A 557 18.51 10.01 -20.42
CA SER A 557 17.06 10.30 -20.36
C SER A 557 16.83 11.57 -19.53
N ALA A 558 17.10 12.70 -20.16
CA ALA A 558 17.11 14.03 -19.56
C ALA A 558 15.75 14.44 -18.95
N THR A 559 15.85 14.92 -17.69
CA THR A 559 15.10 16.06 -17.13
C THR A 559 13.58 16.05 -17.28
N GLY A 560 12.91 15.14 -16.57
CA GLY A 560 11.57 15.40 -16.03
C GLY A 560 11.70 15.66 -14.53
N SER A 561 11.16 16.76 -14.02
CA SER A 561 11.02 16.96 -12.58
C SER A 561 10.02 15.91 -12.09
N THR A 562 10.49 14.87 -11.40
CA THR A 562 9.60 14.10 -10.52
C THR A 562 9.22 15.03 -9.39
N THR A 563 8.08 15.71 -9.50
CA THR A 563 7.51 16.38 -8.34
C THR A 563 7.30 15.29 -7.29
N PRO A 564 7.89 15.39 -6.08
CA PRO A 564 7.67 14.45 -4.98
C PRO A 564 6.22 14.48 -4.43
N ASP A 565 5.31 15.11 -5.18
CA ASP A 565 3.94 15.41 -4.81
C ASP A 565 2.98 14.64 -5.72
N THR A 566 3.30 13.39 -6.08
CA THR A 566 2.25 12.40 -6.35
C THR A 566 1.55 12.14 -5.02
N LYS A 567 0.69 13.08 -4.64
CA LYS A 567 -0.34 12.86 -3.62
C LYS A 567 -1.05 11.61 -4.07
N THR A 568 -0.84 10.49 -3.38
CA THR A 568 -1.63 9.28 -3.62
C THR A 568 -3.08 9.72 -3.48
N THR A 569 -3.79 9.74 -4.61
CA THR A 569 -5.20 10.11 -4.58
C THR A 569 -5.95 8.91 -4.08
N ALA A 570 -6.84 9.14 -3.11
CA ALA A 570 -7.71 8.11 -2.58
C ALA A 570 -8.50 7.43 -3.70
N SER A 571 -8.70 6.12 -3.55
CA SER A 571 -9.60 5.36 -4.43
C SER A 571 -11.03 5.84 -4.23
N ALA A 572 -11.75 6.13 -5.31
CA ALA A 572 -13.12 6.63 -5.27
C ALA A 572 -13.92 6.24 -6.52
N SER A 573 -15.22 6.01 -6.37
CA SER A 573 -16.19 5.95 -7.48
C SER A 573 -16.92 7.30 -7.62
N GLY A 574 -17.42 7.58 -8.81
CA GLY A 574 -18.04 8.85 -9.18
C GLY A 574 -17.01 9.91 -9.61
N ALA A 575 -17.34 10.66 -10.67
CA ALA A 575 -16.52 11.77 -11.11
C ALA A 575 -16.75 13.01 -10.23
N VAL A 576 -15.68 13.67 -9.79
CA VAL A 576 -15.77 14.98 -9.09
C VAL A 576 -16.14 16.11 -10.07
N THR A 577 -15.91 15.88 -11.37
CA THR A 577 -16.29 16.80 -12.45
C THR A 577 -17.44 16.21 -13.27
N ASN A 578 -18.10 17.02 -14.09
CA ASN A 578 -19.13 16.51 -15.01
C ASN A 578 -18.57 15.58 -16.10
N SER A 579 -17.25 15.47 -16.24
CA SER A 579 -16.63 14.55 -17.20
C SER A 579 -16.56 13.14 -16.62
N LYS A 580 -17.07 12.18 -17.39
CA LYS A 580 -17.01 10.73 -17.10
C LYS A 580 -15.87 10.04 -17.85
N THR A 581 -15.11 10.80 -18.63
CA THR A 581 -13.98 10.31 -19.42
C THR A 581 -12.69 10.70 -18.72
N TYR A 582 -11.81 9.72 -18.53
CA TYR A 582 -10.49 9.92 -17.98
C TYR A 582 -9.60 10.65 -18.97
N GLU A 583 -8.93 11.69 -18.47
CA GLU A 583 -7.91 12.44 -19.18
C GLU A 583 -6.57 12.23 -18.50
N LEU A 584 -5.51 12.11 -19.31
CA LEU A 584 -4.16 11.99 -18.79
C LEU A 584 -3.76 13.30 -18.09
N PRO A 585 -3.21 13.24 -16.86
CA PRO A 585 -2.74 14.44 -16.19
C PRO A 585 -1.52 15.01 -16.92
N GLU A 586 -1.39 16.34 -16.91
CA GLU A 586 -0.16 17.01 -17.38
C GLU A 586 1.09 16.44 -16.68
N PRO A 587 2.23 16.33 -17.38
CA PRO A 587 2.48 16.77 -18.76
C PRO A 587 2.12 15.73 -19.83
N PHE A 588 1.44 14.64 -19.48
CA PHE A 588 1.24 13.51 -20.39
C PHE A 588 0.06 13.73 -21.33
N TYR A 589 0.19 13.26 -22.56
CA TYR A 589 -0.88 13.25 -23.54
C TYR A 589 -0.71 12.09 -24.53
N TYR A 590 -1.76 11.79 -25.31
CA TYR A 590 -1.68 10.76 -26.35
C TYR A 590 -1.69 11.38 -27.75
N ASN A 591 -0.97 10.75 -28.67
CA ASN A 591 -0.99 11.06 -30.09
C ASN A 591 -1.62 9.90 -30.86
N LEU A 592 -2.52 10.22 -31.80
CA LEU A 592 -3.17 9.22 -32.63
C LEU A 592 -2.34 8.89 -33.87
N LYS A 593 -2.27 7.61 -34.22
CA LYS A 593 -1.59 7.13 -35.43
C LYS A 593 -2.29 5.91 -36.00
N LEU A 594 -2.94 6.06 -37.15
CA LEU A 594 -3.62 4.95 -37.80
C LEU A 594 -2.61 3.97 -38.41
N PHE A 595 -2.88 2.67 -38.29
CA PHE A 595 -2.12 1.60 -38.95
C PHE A 595 -3.02 0.40 -39.25
N THR A 596 -2.61 -0.46 -40.17
CA THR A 596 -3.34 -1.67 -40.52
C THR A 596 -2.67 -2.92 -39.98
N ASP A 597 -3.42 -3.73 -39.23
CA ASP A 597 -3.05 -5.09 -38.84
C ASP A 597 -3.91 -6.10 -39.61
N SER A 598 -3.29 -6.83 -40.53
CA SER A 598 -3.97 -7.72 -41.48
C SER A 598 -5.03 -6.99 -42.32
N THR A 599 -6.33 -7.09 -41.97
CA THR A 599 -7.45 -6.46 -42.69
C THR A 599 -8.15 -5.37 -41.87
N GLN A 600 -7.67 -5.11 -40.65
CA GLN A 600 -8.31 -4.18 -39.72
C GLN A 600 -7.47 -2.90 -39.60
N THR A 601 -8.11 -1.76 -39.80
CA THR A 601 -7.54 -0.46 -39.46
C THR A 601 -7.67 -0.24 -37.96
N ILE A 602 -6.58 0.18 -37.32
CA ILE A 602 -6.48 0.39 -35.88
C ILE A 602 -6.09 1.84 -35.62
N THR A 603 -6.78 2.48 -34.68
CA THR A 603 -6.39 3.77 -34.11
C THR A 603 -5.27 3.55 -33.11
N GLY A 604 -4.03 3.76 -33.52
CA GLY A 604 -2.88 3.62 -32.65
C GLY A 604 -2.73 4.79 -31.66
N LEU A 605 -2.27 4.51 -30.45
CA LEU A 605 -1.98 5.51 -29.41
C LEU A 605 -0.47 5.53 -29.12
N GLU A 606 0.12 6.72 -29.08
CA GLU A 606 1.49 6.97 -28.61
C GLU A 606 1.44 7.90 -27.39
N LEU A 607 2.12 7.55 -26.30
CA LEU A 607 2.27 8.41 -25.13
C LEU A 607 3.37 9.45 -25.35
N LYS A 608 3.05 10.72 -25.14
CA LYS A 608 3.96 11.85 -25.25
C LYS A 608 3.87 12.76 -24.02
N THR A 609 4.84 13.66 -23.91
CA THR A 609 4.90 14.69 -22.87
C THR A 609 4.94 16.06 -23.52
N LEU A 610 4.30 17.05 -22.88
CA LEU A 610 4.28 18.44 -23.35
C LEU A 610 5.67 19.07 -23.37
N ASP A 611 6.58 18.61 -22.52
CA ASP A 611 7.97 19.08 -22.42
C ASP A 611 8.94 18.32 -23.34
N GLY A 612 8.47 17.31 -24.06
CA GLY A 612 9.29 16.45 -24.93
C GLY A 612 10.19 15.46 -24.18
N SER A 613 10.06 15.35 -22.86
CA SER A 613 10.75 14.34 -22.06
C SER A 613 10.23 12.93 -22.38
N THR A 614 11.05 11.92 -22.11
CA THR A 614 10.65 10.53 -22.23
C THR A 614 9.56 10.21 -21.19
N PRO A 615 8.33 9.79 -21.60
CA PRO A 615 7.31 9.42 -20.63
C PRO A 615 7.77 8.28 -19.71
N ASN A 616 7.44 8.35 -18.44
CA ASN A 616 7.77 7.35 -17.41
C ASN A 616 6.53 6.54 -16.94
N LYS A 617 5.44 6.61 -17.72
CA LYS A 617 4.20 5.88 -17.45
C LYS A 617 4.07 4.69 -18.39
N ILE A 618 3.51 3.63 -17.84
CA ILE A 618 3.04 2.47 -18.57
C ILE A 618 1.51 2.50 -18.45
N ILE A 619 0.82 2.34 -19.56
CA ILE A 619 -0.63 2.39 -19.67
C ILE A 619 -1.11 1.15 -20.42
N LEU A 620 -2.21 0.56 -19.98
CA LEU A 620 -2.95 -0.48 -20.68
C LEU A 620 -4.45 -0.13 -20.69
N GLY A 621 -4.97 0.15 -21.87
CA GLY A 621 -6.40 0.43 -22.10
C GLY A 621 -7.15 -0.76 -22.68
N LEU A 622 -8.24 -1.16 -22.03
CA LEU A 622 -9.17 -2.20 -22.49
C LEU A 622 -10.60 -1.65 -22.48
N THR A 623 -11.48 -2.19 -23.33
CA THR A 623 -12.91 -2.00 -23.12
C THR A 623 -13.34 -2.75 -21.85
N LYS A 624 -14.45 -2.33 -21.23
CA LYS A 624 -15.00 -3.04 -20.07
C LYS A 624 -15.31 -4.50 -20.40
N ALA A 625 -15.86 -4.78 -21.59
CA ALA A 625 -16.21 -6.14 -22.01
C ALA A 625 -14.96 -7.05 -22.09
N GLU A 626 -13.88 -6.58 -22.69
CA GLU A 626 -12.59 -7.30 -22.74
C GLU A 626 -12.02 -7.50 -21.32
N ASN A 627 -12.11 -6.48 -20.46
CA ASN A 627 -11.64 -6.61 -19.09
C ASN A 627 -12.50 -7.58 -18.27
N ASP A 628 -13.80 -7.65 -18.51
CA ASP A 628 -14.71 -8.59 -17.83
C ASP A 628 -14.39 -10.04 -18.21
N THR A 629 -13.96 -10.33 -19.45
CA THR A 629 -13.48 -11.68 -19.82
C THR A 629 -12.19 -12.06 -19.09
N ILE A 630 -11.33 -11.08 -18.78
CA ILE A 630 -10.12 -11.29 -17.98
C ILE A 630 -10.46 -11.46 -16.50
N LYS A 631 -11.39 -10.66 -15.96
CA LYS A 631 -11.89 -10.79 -14.59
C LYS A 631 -12.50 -12.17 -14.33
N ALA A 632 -13.20 -12.74 -15.31
CA ALA A 632 -13.84 -14.05 -15.20
C ALA A 632 -12.85 -15.22 -14.97
N LEU A 633 -11.55 -15.01 -15.21
CA LEU A 633 -10.50 -15.98 -14.91
C LEU A 633 -10.14 -16.04 -13.42
N ILE A 634 -10.57 -15.07 -12.62
CA ILE A 634 -10.28 -15.00 -11.18
C ILE A 634 -11.38 -15.76 -10.43
N THR A 635 -11.02 -16.91 -9.87
CA THR A 635 -11.89 -17.75 -9.03
C THR A 635 -11.45 -17.67 -7.56
N ASP A 636 -12.32 -18.12 -6.63
CA ASP A 636 -12.10 -17.96 -5.18
C ASP A 636 -10.85 -18.68 -4.64
N ASP A 637 -10.40 -19.72 -5.33
CA ASP A 637 -9.22 -20.52 -5.00
C ASP A 637 -7.91 -19.92 -5.51
N LEU A 638 -7.96 -18.96 -6.44
CA LEU A 638 -6.80 -18.30 -7.01
C LEU A 638 -6.43 -17.06 -6.22
N LYS A 639 -5.13 -16.88 -5.96
CA LYS A 639 -4.60 -15.74 -5.21
C LYS A 639 -3.70 -14.85 -6.08
N ASN A 640 -3.56 -13.60 -5.66
CA ASN A 640 -2.63 -12.64 -6.21
C ASN A 640 -2.68 -12.46 -7.75
N PRO A 641 -3.86 -12.30 -8.38
CA PRO A 641 -3.97 -12.15 -9.82
C PRO A 641 -3.19 -10.93 -10.32
N ARG A 642 -2.50 -11.09 -11.44
CA ARG A 642 -1.73 -10.04 -12.11
C ARG A 642 -1.95 -10.10 -13.61
N LEU A 643 -2.09 -8.93 -14.25
CA LEU A 643 -2.13 -8.87 -15.71
C LEU A 643 -0.79 -9.30 -16.30
N PHE A 644 -0.88 -9.98 -17.42
CA PHE A 644 0.23 -10.56 -18.14
C PHE A 644 0.06 -10.34 -19.64
N LEU A 645 1.11 -9.90 -20.34
CA LEU A 645 1.10 -9.71 -21.78
C LEU A 645 1.97 -10.75 -22.46
N ILE A 646 1.33 -11.68 -23.16
CA ILE A 646 2.02 -12.69 -23.96
C ILE A 646 2.38 -12.07 -25.30
N ASP A 647 3.67 -11.86 -25.54
CA ASP A 647 4.16 -11.42 -26.85
C ASP A 647 3.90 -12.50 -27.91
N LEU A 648 3.36 -12.10 -29.06
CA LEU A 648 3.07 -13.00 -30.17
C LEU A 648 4.29 -13.35 -31.01
N PHE A 649 5.40 -12.61 -30.86
CA PHE A 649 6.62 -12.83 -31.63
C PHE A 649 7.81 -13.01 -30.68
N GLU A 650 8.35 -14.23 -30.66
CA GLU A 650 9.61 -14.51 -29.98
C GLU A 650 10.72 -13.60 -30.56
N ASP A 651 11.60 -13.10 -29.69
CA ASP A 651 12.73 -12.18 -29.98
C ASP A 651 12.45 -10.66 -30.00
N GLU A 652 11.41 -10.15 -29.34
CA GLU A 652 11.11 -8.70 -29.27
C GLU A 652 10.86 -8.02 -30.64
N ASN A 653 10.49 -8.81 -31.66
CA ASN A 653 10.36 -8.32 -33.03
C ASN A 653 9.15 -7.37 -33.19
N GLU A 654 9.40 -6.19 -33.74
CA GLU A 654 8.36 -5.23 -34.11
C GLU A 654 7.69 -5.66 -35.43
N LEU A 655 6.36 -5.64 -35.47
CA LEU A 655 5.62 -5.74 -36.72
C LEU A 655 5.66 -4.42 -37.46
N ILE A 656 5.67 -4.47 -38.79
CA ILE A 656 5.60 -3.29 -39.65
C ILE A 656 4.32 -3.38 -40.48
N SER A 657 3.43 -2.41 -40.30
CA SER A 657 2.19 -2.27 -41.07
C SER A 657 2.47 -1.80 -42.52
N PRO A 658 1.50 -1.93 -43.44
CA PRO A 658 1.61 -1.38 -44.79
C PRO A 658 1.90 0.13 -44.85
N GLU A 659 1.54 0.86 -43.80
CA GLU A 659 1.81 2.29 -43.63
C GLU A 659 3.20 2.60 -43.06
N ASP A 660 4.09 1.60 -42.96
CA ASP A 660 5.43 1.69 -42.34
C ASP A 660 5.39 2.09 -40.86
N VAL A 661 4.29 1.76 -40.17
CA VAL A 661 4.16 1.94 -38.72
C VAL A 661 4.61 0.67 -38.02
N LYS A 662 5.63 0.82 -37.16
CA LYS A 662 6.12 -0.22 -36.27
C LYS A 662 5.19 -0.38 -35.08
N TYR A 663 4.82 -1.61 -34.73
CA TYR A 663 3.96 -1.91 -33.58
C TYR A 663 4.29 -3.26 -32.96
N GLN A 664 3.93 -3.43 -31.69
CA GLN A 664 3.91 -4.72 -31.00
C GLN A 664 2.47 -5.18 -30.80
N LYS A 665 2.26 -6.50 -30.70
CA LYS A 665 0.95 -7.11 -30.53
C LYS A 665 1.03 -8.22 -29.48
N TYR A 666 0.17 -8.14 -28.47
CA TYR A 666 0.16 -9.03 -27.31
C TYR A 666 -1.21 -9.67 -27.13
N LYS A 667 -1.23 -10.86 -26.52
CA LYS A 667 -2.44 -11.41 -25.90
C LYS A 667 -2.48 -11.03 -24.42
N VAL A 668 -3.64 -10.62 -23.94
CA VAL A 668 -3.85 -10.34 -22.51
C VAL A 668 -4.23 -11.62 -21.79
N ALA A 669 -3.56 -11.88 -20.68
CA ALA A 669 -3.75 -13.03 -19.80
C ALA A 669 -3.63 -12.59 -18.33
N ILE A 670 -3.83 -13.52 -17.41
CA ILE A 670 -3.48 -13.33 -15.99
C ILE A 670 -2.51 -14.39 -15.52
N VAL A 671 -1.67 -14.03 -14.54
CA VAL A 671 -0.94 -15.01 -13.74
C VAL A 671 -1.47 -14.98 -12.32
N THR A 672 -1.81 -16.14 -11.80
CA THR A 672 -2.35 -16.36 -10.45
C THR A 672 -1.50 -17.34 -9.66
N GLU A 673 -1.64 -17.32 -8.34
CA GLU A 673 -1.17 -18.38 -7.44
C GLU A 673 -2.30 -19.41 -7.32
N ASN A 674 -2.03 -20.67 -7.65
CA ASN A 674 -3.00 -21.76 -7.48
C ASN A 674 -3.05 -22.24 -6.00
N THR A 675 -3.84 -23.26 -5.70
CA THR A 675 -4.00 -23.80 -4.33
C THR A 675 -2.72 -24.37 -3.72
N GLU A 676 -1.73 -24.70 -4.54
CA GLU A 676 -0.42 -25.23 -4.15
C GLU A 676 0.64 -24.12 -4.02
N GLY A 677 0.30 -22.89 -4.44
CA GLY A 677 1.19 -21.74 -4.43
C GLY A 677 2.08 -21.62 -5.67
N GLU A 678 1.80 -22.40 -6.72
CA GLU A 678 2.49 -22.32 -7.99
C GLU A 678 1.91 -21.17 -8.84
N ASN A 679 2.78 -20.53 -9.62
CA ASN A 679 2.37 -19.45 -10.54
C ASN A 679 1.86 -20.05 -11.86
N GLU A 680 0.59 -19.86 -12.16
CA GLU A 680 -0.08 -20.39 -13.36
C GLU A 680 -0.55 -19.26 -14.27
N LEU A 681 -0.29 -19.39 -15.57
CA LEU A 681 -0.78 -18.46 -16.60
C LEU A 681 -2.13 -18.95 -17.14
N SER A 682 -3.15 -18.10 -17.06
CA SER A 682 -4.49 -18.36 -17.58
C SER A 682 -4.87 -17.35 -18.66
N GLN A 683 -5.45 -17.84 -19.75
CA GLN A 683 -5.91 -17.03 -20.89
C GLN A 683 -7.45 -17.07 -20.99
N PRO A 684 -8.10 -15.98 -21.40
CA PRO A 684 -9.54 -15.99 -21.69
C PRO A 684 -9.86 -16.88 -22.89
N GLU A 685 -11.07 -17.45 -22.93
CA GLU A 685 -11.55 -18.23 -24.08
C GLU A 685 -11.53 -17.39 -25.36
N GLU A 686 -12.06 -16.17 -25.28
CA GLU A 686 -11.99 -15.18 -26.34
C GLU A 686 -10.70 -14.37 -26.18
N THR A 687 -9.80 -14.47 -27.16
CA THR A 687 -8.51 -13.80 -27.10
C THR A 687 -8.65 -12.28 -27.16
N VAL A 688 -8.14 -11.60 -26.14
CA VAL A 688 -8.03 -10.13 -26.11
C VAL A 688 -6.65 -9.72 -26.64
N PHE A 689 -6.64 -8.98 -27.76
CA PHE A 689 -5.41 -8.44 -28.34
C PHE A 689 -5.20 -7.00 -27.95
N VAL A 690 -3.96 -6.67 -27.60
CA VAL A 690 -3.52 -5.30 -27.36
C VAL A 690 -2.30 -4.96 -28.18
N TYR A 691 -2.20 -3.69 -28.54
CA TYR A 691 -1.18 -3.14 -29.41
C TYR A 691 -0.39 -2.10 -28.65
N SER A 692 0.87 -1.90 -29.05
CA SER A 692 1.65 -0.73 -28.62
C SER A 692 2.49 -0.22 -29.78
N LEU A 693 2.68 1.10 -29.84
CA LEU A 693 3.55 1.76 -30.81
C LEU A 693 4.88 2.21 -30.19
N ASP A 694 4.92 2.33 -28.86
CA ASP A 694 5.99 2.95 -28.10
C ASP A 694 6.42 2.15 -26.86
N ARG A 695 5.85 0.94 -26.66
CA ARG A 695 6.00 0.08 -25.48
C ARG A 695 5.61 0.74 -24.15
N ARG A 696 4.84 1.82 -24.19
CA ARG A 696 4.34 2.55 -23.01
C ARG A 696 2.83 2.62 -22.99
N TYR A 697 2.21 3.02 -24.09
CA TYR A 697 0.77 2.98 -24.25
C TYR A 697 0.39 1.66 -24.93
N HIS A 698 -0.21 0.77 -24.16
CA HIS A 698 -0.79 -0.48 -24.63
C HIS A 698 -2.31 -0.29 -24.71
N PHE A 699 -2.94 -0.74 -25.77
CA PHE A 699 -4.38 -0.52 -25.98
C PHE A 699 -5.01 -1.63 -26.81
N SER A 700 -6.24 -2.00 -26.49
CA SER A 700 -7.06 -2.80 -27.40
C SER A 700 -7.60 -1.94 -28.54
N ARG A 701 -8.02 -2.59 -29.63
CA ARG A 701 -8.70 -1.89 -30.73
C ARG A 701 -9.98 -1.21 -30.23
N GLY A 702 -10.80 -1.91 -29.44
CA GLY A 702 -12.05 -1.36 -28.93
C GLY A 702 -11.85 -0.17 -27.98
N TYR A 703 -10.75 -0.13 -27.24
CA TYR A 703 -10.42 1.00 -26.36
C TYR A 703 -10.08 2.27 -27.14
N SER A 704 -9.33 2.12 -28.23
CA SER A 704 -8.72 3.22 -28.98
C SER A 704 -9.59 3.79 -30.10
N GLU A 705 -10.58 3.03 -30.58
CA GLU A 705 -11.42 3.36 -31.73
C GLU A 705 -12.09 4.74 -31.64
N TYR A 706 -12.50 5.16 -30.44
CA TYR A 706 -13.25 6.41 -30.20
C TYR A 706 -12.42 7.50 -29.49
N MET A 707 -11.10 7.35 -29.40
CA MET A 707 -10.24 8.37 -28.79
C MET A 707 -10.24 9.64 -29.68
N PRO A 708 -10.62 10.82 -29.17
CA PRO A 708 -10.63 12.04 -29.96
C PRO A 708 -9.21 12.55 -30.24
N GLU A 709 -9.03 13.29 -31.33
CA GLU A 709 -7.79 14.05 -31.52
C GLU A 709 -7.66 15.13 -30.44
N GLN A 710 -6.51 15.16 -29.75
CA GLN A 710 -6.20 16.21 -28.79
C GLN A 710 -5.58 17.42 -29.52
N GLN A 711 -6.15 18.61 -29.31
CA GLN A 711 -5.62 19.87 -29.84
C GLN A 711 -4.72 20.54 -28.81
N PHE A 712 -3.44 20.73 -29.13
CA PHE A 712 -2.48 21.46 -28.28
C PHE A 712 -2.13 22.80 -28.91
N GLU A 713 -2.37 23.90 -28.18
CA GLU A 713 -1.80 25.20 -28.51
C GLU A 713 -0.35 25.25 -27.99
N PHE A 714 0.60 24.86 -28.83
CA PHE A 714 2.02 25.11 -28.53
C PHE A 714 2.28 26.62 -28.59
N GLN A 715 2.46 27.25 -27.42
CA GLN A 715 2.97 28.63 -27.36
C GLN A 715 4.44 28.64 -27.76
N TYR A 716 4.73 28.72 -29.06
CA TYR A 716 6.08 29.00 -29.52
C TYR A 716 6.41 30.47 -29.23
N LEU A 717 7.41 30.71 -28.38
CA LEU A 717 8.03 32.02 -28.23
C LEU A 717 8.91 32.24 -29.47
N ILE A 718 8.37 32.91 -30.48
CA ILE A 718 9.14 33.32 -31.67
C ILE A 718 10.12 34.42 -31.22
N LEU A 719 11.32 34.01 -30.81
CA LEU A 719 12.48 34.91 -30.68
C LEU A 719 13.05 35.15 -32.07
N ASN A 720 12.38 36.00 -32.84
CA ASN A 720 13.01 36.78 -33.90
C ASN A 720 12.19 38.06 -34.07
N LYS A 721 12.70 39.14 -33.48
CA LYS A 721 12.40 40.48 -33.97
C LYS A 721 13.73 41.15 -34.26
N ASP A 722 13.88 41.48 -35.53
CA ASP A 722 15.04 42.09 -36.16
C ASP A 722 15.69 43.17 -35.29
N ILE A 723 17.02 43.09 -35.14
CA ILE A 723 17.83 44.26 -34.83
C ILE A 723 18.41 44.72 -36.17
N GLU A 724 17.98 45.92 -36.57
CA GLU A 724 18.41 46.67 -37.76
C GLU A 724 19.94 46.77 -37.94
#